data_AF-A0A381RHU9-F1
#
_entry.id   AF-A0A381RHU9-F1
#
_cell.length_a   1.000
_cell.length_b   1.000
_cell.length_c   1.000
_cell.angle_alpha   90.00
_cell.angle_beta   90.00
_cell.angle_gamma   90.00
#
_symmetry.space_group_name_H-M   'P 1'
#
loop_
_entity.id
_entity.type
_entity.pdbx_description
1 polymer ?
#
loop_
_entity_poly.entity_id
_entity_poly.type
_entity_poly.pdbx_seq_one_letter_code
_entity_poly.pdbx_strand_id
1 'polypeptide(L)'
;MSGRRALLASFLVLTLVAPLSASSIAPESNERGGYDADGEWAASVESEIHASWWLHWSRDKDTNSLDDRLEWLIEQPAEVQRDWWRRAPAGSARVFVDYDHHPSDADIRAIEDLGAEVTFRAKYLDTVAATVPFEILLDPEGVRALPGVVMVEDLGLAEPDMHEAVPTMGVDDVWTDLGLDGTGSVIAVLDTGIRGDHEGLNDMDDDPFTCLDDPPDPLDPDPGPIPRDCDPKIIAFYDAVFTDEEQDPSTSYDSSTHGSHVAGIAAGTGGGQTDPDTGLRYVGAAPGAYLINILACCDGDIEDVIEGAQWAIDNRDKYGIDIVTSSLGEQQFEIHVDNDGNSAWSRQMDMVVEAGIITTLSAGNEFGGATFVGCNTIDSPGDARLPITVASLDKDLSLAIYSSRGYTSDLRVKPDVATIGSSIMAPDAATQDGYTSKSGTSMATPLMAGIAALMIQANPDLTPSELKAIVSDKSIEREISLFGDAGLNDCSLLETRPDNEFGYGQADPVAFVEAAGSIDRSLNVSMDIHSMGEVLNQSYISGTASGVAPGQGEVQVRVGVSQWKAAEDTSPLGDWAQWEIKLDPHNESGNSTIYARLVVDDDHISPVDARRVILLDLLAPVEATDSSSSRILIVGLSLILLVLLAYVLYNREQLVEELFDGQSLTENRLRRMVSLCVLYFAQGLPWGFVTVAFASYLSDNGFTPQEIGILFATVALPWTFKWIWGPVIDTLNLPQFGTRRLWILFAQFGMAISIGTLLLVPNLTDQIDLVIKLIFVHNIFASLQDVSTDALAVDVLRDDEVSKANGYMFASKRGGMIVGGAVLGGFVKTIGIKGMLSIQLPILLLIMVLPLFLHEKPGTRLFPWSRPSGQESLDSESMNSSKESEFEVDERLYWEEPEESRWWAAQAVGRSTFDERISLAALLTIVSLTIFVAGLIFAIFSVDLTVPLYAKAKRIAFYGIVLAIITALIARAVSIPRVINPFSILLPQGPRRTLAQTSFNLTKAFHLKSSFMLIFLCLLSELYLFIDPIVIDIFINRAGWEQEDYNVIVGGIVILAIMIGQIAGGMLGEKFGVRRVAMIGFTCLAVCNAMLAVMEPFWTNTVVMTAYLIIRGLVNGVAWICVIAVCMKMTWSKVGGTQFTAYMSMFNLSGVMAYTFTGRMLQIFDNDYSTTIYVGAALTMFTVFFLVFIDPEECNRVLEEKDALDVIILDDLGESGWLEEGGGESVAAS
;
A
#
# COMPACT_ATOMS: atom_id res chain seq x y z
N MET A 1 28.76 5.75 -45.22
CA MET A 1 28.48 5.96 -43.79
C MET A 1 27.26 5.19 -43.30
N SER A 2 26.17 5.08 -44.08
CA SER A 2 24.96 4.30 -43.71
C SER A 2 25.23 2.93 -43.09
N GLY A 3 26.13 2.12 -43.67
CA GLY A 3 26.47 0.79 -43.13
C GLY A 3 26.96 0.77 -41.67
N ARG A 4 27.55 1.86 -41.14
CA ARG A 4 27.88 1.99 -39.71
C ARG A 4 26.68 2.42 -38.85
N ARG A 5 25.78 3.26 -39.39
CA ARG A 5 24.51 3.60 -38.73
C ARG A 5 23.62 2.36 -38.60
N ALA A 6 23.52 1.56 -39.67
CA ALA A 6 22.81 0.28 -39.67
C ALA A 6 23.40 -0.71 -38.66
N LEU A 7 24.72 -0.89 -38.61
CA LEU A 7 25.36 -1.83 -37.67
C LEU A 7 25.18 -1.40 -36.19
N LEU A 8 25.22 -0.09 -35.91
CA LEU A 8 24.87 0.44 -34.58
C LEU A 8 23.39 0.24 -34.25
N ALA A 9 22.47 0.52 -35.18
CA ALA A 9 21.05 0.29 -34.99
C ALA A 9 20.73 -1.20 -34.77
N SER A 10 21.34 -2.11 -35.54
CA SER A 10 21.22 -3.56 -35.33
C SER A 10 21.78 -4.01 -33.97
N PHE A 11 22.86 -3.38 -33.48
CA PHE A 11 23.40 -3.69 -32.16
C PHE A 11 22.48 -3.16 -31.03
N LEU A 12 21.90 -1.97 -31.19
CA LEU A 12 20.92 -1.39 -30.26
C LEU A 12 19.62 -2.20 -30.22
N VAL A 13 19.12 -2.65 -31.38
CA VAL A 13 17.98 -3.58 -31.48
C VAL A 13 18.32 -4.93 -30.88
N LEU A 14 19.54 -5.45 -31.06
CA LEU A 14 20.00 -6.66 -30.37
C LEU A 14 20.04 -6.49 -28.85
N THR A 15 20.40 -5.32 -28.31
CA THR A 15 20.33 -5.07 -26.86
C THR A 15 18.92 -4.83 -26.33
N LEU A 16 17.96 -4.40 -27.17
CA LEU A 16 16.53 -4.34 -26.84
C LEU A 16 15.87 -5.72 -26.91
N VAL A 17 16.27 -6.56 -27.87
CA VAL A 17 15.72 -7.91 -28.06
C VAL A 17 16.37 -8.94 -27.13
N ALA A 18 17.64 -8.80 -26.75
CA ALA A 18 18.32 -9.79 -25.90
C ALA A 18 17.56 -10.13 -24.60
N PRO A 19 17.01 -9.16 -23.83
CA PRO A 19 16.13 -9.45 -22.69
C PRO A 19 14.84 -10.17 -23.12
N LEU A 20 14.17 -9.68 -24.17
CA LEU A 20 12.91 -10.26 -24.69
C LEU A 20 13.09 -11.69 -25.26
N SER A 21 14.29 -12.04 -25.71
CA SER A 21 14.67 -13.39 -26.16
C SER A 21 15.25 -14.27 -25.05
N ALA A 22 15.50 -13.72 -23.87
CA ALA A 22 15.86 -14.47 -22.66
C ALA A 22 14.63 -14.69 -21.76
N SER A 23 13.63 -13.80 -21.82
CA SER A 23 12.29 -14.04 -21.27
C SER A 23 11.48 -14.96 -22.19
N SER A 24 11.87 -16.23 -22.26
CA SER A 24 10.95 -17.29 -22.70
C SER A 24 9.93 -17.57 -21.58
N ILE A 25 9.14 -16.55 -21.23
CA ILE A 25 7.85 -16.76 -20.57
C ILE A 25 6.91 -17.22 -21.67
N ALA A 26 6.98 -18.51 -21.98
CA ALA A 26 5.74 -19.22 -22.16
C ALA A 26 5.13 -19.30 -20.74
N PRO A 27 3.86 -18.92 -20.53
CA PRO A 27 3.12 -19.62 -19.50
C PRO A 27 3.12 -21.09 -19.94
N GLU A 28 3.63 -21.99 -19.11
CA GLU A 28 3.09 -23.33 -19.15
C GLU A 28 1.63 -23.20 -18.72
N SER A 29 0.72 -23.61 -19.60
CA SER A 29 -0.68 -23.70 -19.27
C SER A 29 -0.85 -24.85 -18.28
N ASN A 30 -0.69 -24.53 -17.00
CA ASN A 30 -1.43 -25.18 -15.92
C ASN A 30 -2.92 -24.79 -16.05
N GLU A 31 -3.49 -25.10 -17.21
CA GLU A 31 -4.91 -25.34 -17.36
C GLU A 31 -5.18 -26.54 -16.44
N ARG A 32 -5.69 -26.26 -15.24
CA ARG A 32 -6.09 -27.29 -14.28
C ARG A 32 -7.33 -27.99 -14.84
N GLY A 33 -7.38 -29.29 -14.69
CA GLY A 33 -8.44 -30.10 -15.29
C GLY A 33 -7.94 -31.48 -15.74
N GLY A 34 -8.87 -32.42 -15.83
CA GLY A 34 -8.68 -33.83 -16.12
C GLY A 34 -9.28 -34.23 -17.46
N TYR A 35 -9.62 -35.51 -17.57
CA TYR A 35 -10.32 -36.05 -18.74
C TYR A 35 -11.69 -36.56 -18.31
N ASP A 36 -12.71 -36.17 -19.07
CA ASP A 36 -14.10 -36.60 -18.86
C ASP A 36 -14.32 -38.09 -19.20
N ALA A 37 -15.52 -38.58 -18.92
CA ALA A 37 -15.94 -39.95 -19.20
C ALA A 37 -15.92 -40.37 -20.70
N ASP A 38 -15.99 -39.43 -21.65
CA ASP A 38 -15.83 -39.69 -23.09
C ASP A 38 -14.34 -39.60 -23.53
N GLY A 39 -13.47 -39.05 -22.68
CA GLY A 39 -12.02 -38.91 -22.87
C GLY A 39 -11.58 -37.59 -23.50
N GLU A 40 -12.42 -36.56 -23.50
CA GLU A 40 -12.03 -35.19 -23.85
C GLU A 40 -11.50 -34.44 -22.60
N TRP A 41 -10.71 -33.39 -22.80
CA TRP A 41 -10.10 -32.65 -21.68
C TRP A 41 -11.01 -31.49 -21.26
N ALA A 42 -11.28 -31.39 -19.96
CA ALA A 42 -12.17 -30.39 -19.36
C ALA A 42 -11.44 -29.58 -18.28
N ALA A 43 -11.74 -28.28 -18.18
CA ALA A 43 -11.09 -27.38 -17.23
C ALA A 43 -11.76 -27.42 -15.85
N SER A 44 -10.97 -27.32 -14.79
CA SER A 44 -11.42 -26.92 -13.45
C SER A 44 -11.88 -25.46 -13.46
N VAL A 45 -12.98 -25.16 -12.76
CA VAL A 45 -13.44 -23.77 -12.52
C VAL A 45 -13.08 -23.24 -11.13
N GLU A 46 -12.51 -24.06 -10.26
CA GLU A 46 -12.22 -23.69 -8.86
C GLU A 46 -10.97 -22.81 -8.68
N SER A 47 -10.96 -22.08 -7.56
CA SER A 47 -9.91 -21.14 -7.17
C SER A 47 -8.53 -21.81 -7.00
N GLU A 48 -7.46 -21.12 -7.38
CA GLU A 48 -6.10 -21.66 -7.28
C GLU A 48 -5.70 -22.07 -5.85
N ILE A 49 -6.35 -21.49 -4.83
CA ILE A 49 -6.06 -21.60 -3.40
C ILE A 49 -6.34 -23.01 -2.84
N HIS A 50 -7.36 -23.72 -3.33
CA HIS A 50 -7.84 -25.01 -2.77
C HIS A 50 -7.35 -26.23 -3.58
N ALA A 51 -6.17 -26.13 -4.19
CA ALA A 51 -5.62 -27.13 -5.10
C ALA A 51 -5.52 -28.53 -4.46
N SER A 52 -6.28 -29.49 -4.99
CA SER A 52 -6.22 -30.91 -4.59
C SER A 52 -6.51 -31.16 -3.10
N TRP A 53 -7.47 -30.42 -2.54
CA TRP A 53 -7.92 -30.51 -1.15
C TRP A 53 -8.26 -31.95 -0.71
N TRP A 54 -8.84 -32.75 -1.62
CA TRP A 54 -9.20 -34.16 -1.41
C TRP A 54 -8.02 -35.05 -0.99
N LEU A 55 -6.77 -34.69 -1.32
CA LEU A 55 -5.57 -35.42 -0.87
C LEU A 55 -5.31 -35.29 0.64
N HIS A 56 -5.99 -34.36 1.30
CA HIS A 56 -5.81 -33.98 2.71
C HIS A 56 -7.13 -33.92 3.48
N TRP A 57 -8.24 -34.41 2.89
CA TRP A 57 -9.58 -34.34 3.47
C TRP A 57 -9.71 -35.21 4.73
N SER A 58 -9.96 -34.57 5.87
CA SER A 58 -9.96 -35.19 7.21
C SER A 58 -11.18 -36.09 7.47
N ARG A 59 -12.20 -36.03 6.61
CA ARG A 59 -13.34 -36.95 6.61
C ARG A 59 -13.12 -38.24 5.80
N ASP A 60 -12.05 -38.36 5.00
CA ASP A 60 -11.61 -39.61 4.35
C ASP A 60 -10.37 -40.19 5.09
N LYS A 61 -10.59 -40.97 6.16
CA LYS A 61 -9.49 -41.39 7.06
C LYS A 61 -8.74 -42.64 6.59
N ASP A 62 -9.30 -43.43 5.68
CA ASP A 62 -8.62 -44.60 5.09
C ASP A 62 -8.18 -44.40 3.63
N THR A 63 -8.42 -43.21 3.06
CA THR A 63 -8.05 -42.75 1.71
C THR A 63 -8.76 -43.52 0.59
N ASN A 64 -10.09 -43.61 0.69
CA ASN A 64 -10.97 -44.34 -0.23
C ASN A 64 -11.89 -43.45 -1.11
N SER A 65 -11.75 -42.12 -1.05
CA SER A 65 -12.55 -41.11 -1.77
C SER A 65 -14.05 -41.14 -1.43
N LEU A 66 -14.39 -41.36 -0.15
CA LEU A 66 -15.73 -41.25 0.42
C LEU A 66 -15.65 -40.56 1.79
N ASP A 67 -16.65 -39.76 2.15
CA ASP A 67 -16.82 -39.25 3.52
C ASP A 67 -17.14 -40.41 4.49
N ASP A 68 -16.31 -40.63 5.52
CA ASP A 68 -16.56 -41.61 6.60
C ASP A 68 -17.96 -41.44 7.22
N ARG A 69 -18.47 -40.19 7.29
CA ARG A 69 -19.81 -39.85 7.83
C ARG A 69 -20.90 -40.48 6.98
N LEU A 70 -20.72 -40.54 5.66
CA LEU A 70 -21.67 -41.13 4.72
C LEU A 70 -21.76 -42.66 4.92
N GLU A 71 -20.63 -43.35 5.11
CA GLU A 71 -20.65 -44.79 5.47
C GLU A 71 -21.36 -45.03 6.81
N TRP A 72 -21.08 -44.20 7.82
CA TRP A 72 -21.73 -44.28 9.13
C TRP A 72 -23.24 -44.02 9.07
N LEU A 73 -23.69 -43.03 8.28
CA LEU A 73 -25.11 -42.72 8.05
C LEU A 73 -25.84 -43.88 7.36
N ILE A 74 -25.18 -44.56 6.42
CA ILE A 74 -25.73 -45.76 5.74
C ILE A 74 -25.89 -46.95 6.72
N GLU A 75 -25.12 -47.02 7.81
CA GLU A 75 -25.33 -48.01 8.89
C GLU A 75 -26.43 -47.62 9.91
N GLN A 76 -26.92 -46.37 9.93
CA GLN A 76 -27.90 -45.91 10.93
C GLN A 76 -29.32 -46.49 10.74
N PRO A 77 -30.17 -46.47 11.79
CA PRO A 77 -31.57 -46.88 11.66
C PRO A 77 -32.33 -46.03 10.62
N ALA A 78 -33.22 -46.66 9.85
CA ALA A 78 -33.99 -46.03 8.77
C ALA A 78 -34.96 -44.89 9.19
N GLU A 79 -35.06 -44.58 10.48
CA GLU A 79 -35.69 -43.34 10.97
C GLU A 79 -34.69 -42.17 10.86
N VAL A 80 -33.46 -42.34 11.35
CA VAL A 80 -32.36 -41.35 11.20
C VAL A 80 -32.08 -41.05 9.73
N GLN A 81 -31.95 -42.09 8.90
CA GLN A 81 -31.67 -41.93 7.46
C GLN A 81 -32.73 -41.12 6.70
N ARG A 82 -34.00 -41.25 7.11
CA ARG A 82 -35.13 -40.49 6.53
C ARG A 82 -35.19 -39.07 7.08
N ASP A 83 -34.85 -38.89 8.36
CA ASP A 83 -34.93 -37.60 9.03
C ASP A 83 -33.70 -36.71 8.71
N TRP A 84 -32.62 -37.32 8.20
CA TRP A 84 -31.44 -36.70 7.57
C TRP A 84 -31.69 -36.41 6.08
N TRP A 85 -31.70 -37.43 5.20
CA TRP A 85 -31.96 -37.27 3.76
C TRP A 85 -33.46 -37.16 3.44
N ARG A 86 -34.12 -36.13 3.99
CA ARG A 86 -35.58 -35.92 3.92
C ARG A 86 -36.14 -35.88 2.50
N ARG A 87 -35.35 -35.41 1.52
CA ARG A 87 -35.72 -35.31 0.10
C ARG A 87 -35.40 -36.59 -0.72
N ALA A 88 -34.75 -37.61 -0.14
CA ALA A 88 -34.30 -38.82 -0.87
C ALA A 88 -35.29 -40.01 -0.86
N PRO A 89 -35.30 -40.87 -1.90
CA PRO A 89 -35.96 -42.18 -1.86
C PRO A 89 -35.31 -43.13 -0.85
N ALA A 90 -36.11 -43.86 -0.07
CA ALA A 90 -35.62 -44.78 0.94
C ALA A 90 -34.66 -45.86 0.38
N GLY A 91 -33.40 -45.84 0.83
CA GLY A 91 -32.30 -46.65 0.28
C GLY A 91 -31.30 -45.88 -0.60
N SER A 92 -31.46 -44.56 -0.72
CA SER A 92 -30.55 -43.64 -1.40
C SER A 92 -30.17 -42.49 -0.46
N ALA A 93 -28.97 -41.94 -0.65
CA ALA A 93 -28.53 -40.68 -0.02
C ALA A 93 -28.62 -39.54 -1.03
N ARG A 94 -28.62 -38.29 -0.55
CA ARG A 94 -28.19 -37.14 -1.35
C ARG A 94 -26.74 -36.84 -0.99
N VAL A 95 -25.90 -36.67 -2.01
CA VAL A 95 -24.45 -36.50 -1.88
C VAL A 95 -23.95 -35.45 -2.85
N PHE A 96 -22.83 -34.81 -2.52
CA PHE A 96 -22.00 -34.14 -3.51
C PHE A 96 -21.00 -35.13 -4.10
N VAL A 97 -20.69 -34.99 -5.38
CA VAL A 97 -19.70 -35.77 -6.14
C VAL A 97 -18.74 -34.78 -6.78
N ASP A 98 -17.50 -34.79 -6.31
CA ASP A 98 -16.46 -33.83 -6.67
C ASP A 98 -15.49 -34.41 -7.70
N TYR A 99 -15.00 -33.56 -8.59
CA TYR A 99 -14.14 -33.93 -9.72
C TYR A 99 -12.82 -33.15 -9.73
N ASP A 100 -11.81 -33.66 -10.46
CA ASP A 100 -10.57 -32.92 -10.77
C ASP A 100 -10.71 -31.88 -11.90
N HIS A 101 -11.94 -31.67 -12.37
CA HIS A 101 -12.35 -30.74 -13.43
C HIS A 101 -13.84 -30.42 -13.33
N HIS A 102 -14.29 -29.34 -13.99
CA HIS A 102 -15.69 -28.98 -14.01
C HIS A 102 -16.51 -30.05 -14.77
N PRO A 103 -17.46 -30.75 -14.10
CA PRO A 103 -18.08 -31.96 -14.65
C PRO A 103 -18.77 -31.70 -15.98
N SER A 104 -18.54 -32.56 -16.97
CA SER A 104 -19.08 -32.40 -18.31
C SER A 104 -20.46 -33.06 -18.48
N ASP A 105 -21.07 -32.82 -19.65
CA ASP A 105 -22.26 -33.55 -20.10
C ASP A 105 -21.97 -35.04 -20.35
N ALA A 106 -20.71 -35.49 -20.35
CA ALA A 106 -20.32 -36.92 -20.35
C ALA A 106 -20.32 -37.52 -18.94
N ASP A 107 -19.88 -36.76 -17.95
CA ASP A 107 -19.76 -37.23 -16.57
C ASP A 107 -21.12 -37.34 -15.89
N ILE A 108 -22.03 -36.39 -16.16
CA ILE A 108 -23.45 -36.50 -15.80
C ILE A 108 -24.04 -37.80 -16.36
N ARG A 109 -23.85 -38.08 -17.66
CA ARG A 109 -24.32 -39.32 -18.29
C ARG A 109 -23.72 -40.57 -17.65
N ALA A 110 -22.47 -40.51 -17.20
CA ALA A 110 -21.79 -41.63 -16.55
C ALA A 110 -22.32 -41.90 -15.14
N ILE A 111 -22.68 -40.86 -14.38
CA ILE A 111 -23.42 -40.97 -13.10
C ILE A 111 -24.83 -41.55 -13.35
N GLU A 112 -25.56 -41.04 -14.34
CA GLU A 112 -26.91 -41.50 -14.69
C GLU A 112 -26.94 -42.97 -15.16
N ASP A 113 -25.98 -43.41 -15.98
CA ASP A 113 -25.89 -44.80 -16.47
C ASP A 113 -25.60 -45.82 -15.34
N LEU A 114 -25.05 -45.39 -14.19
CA LEU A 114 -24.95 -46.22 -12.98
C LEU A 114 -26.29 -46.37 -12.24
N GLY A 115 -27.27 -45.48 -12.48
CA GLY A 115 -28.57 -45.48 -11.82
C GLY A 115 -28.72 -44.49 -10.66
N ALA A 116 -27.88 -43.45 -10.62
CA ALA A 116 -28.08 -42.27 -9.78
C ALA A 116 -28.89 -41.19 -10.53
N GLU A 117 -29.46 -40.24 -9.79
CA GLU A 117 -30.22 -39.10 -10.33
C GLU A 117 -29.51 -37.80 -9.96
N VAL A 118 -28.89 -37.13 -10.94
CA VAL A 118 -28.21 -35.84 -10.76
C VAL A 118 -29.26 -34.75 -10.52
N THR A 119 -29.19 -34.06 -9.37
CA THR A 119 -30.15 -33.01 -8.98
C THR A 119 -29.68 -31.63 -9.41
N PHE A 120 -28.42 -31.31 -9.17
CA PHE A 120 -27.84 -30.00 -9.42
C PHE A 120 -26.37 -30.12 -9.87
N ARG A 121 -25.91 -29.20 -10.72
CA ARG A 121 -24.51 -29.06 -11.12
C ARG A 121 -24.06 -27.66 -10.76
N ALA A 122 -23.08 -27.57 -9.86
CA ALA A 122 -22.51 -26.29 -9.47
C ALA A 122 -21.85 -25.62 -10.69
N LYS A 123 -21.99 -24.30 -10.80
CA LYS A 123 -21.51 -23.51 -11.95
C LYS A 123 -20.05 -23.04 -11.79
N TYR A 124 -19.59 -22.91 -10.55
CA TYR A 124 -18.27 -22.38 -10.17
C TYR A 124 -17.51 -23.28 -9.19
N LEU A 125 -18.04 -24.48 -8.91
CA LEU A 125 -17.33 -25.58 -8.25
C LEU A 125 -17.15 -26.72 -9.26
N ASP A 126 -16.23 -27.63 -8.98
CA ASP A 126 -16.01 -28.85 -9.76
C ASP A 126 -16.88 -30.02 -9.23
N THR A 127 -18.12 -29.69 -8.83
CA THR A 127 -19.01 -30.53 -8.00
C THR A 127 -20.40 -30.70 -8.61
N VAL A 128 -20.97 -31.90 -8.48
CA VAL A 128 -22.36 -32.24 -8.83
C VAL A 128 -23.09 -32.80 -7.60
N ALA A 129 -24.30 -32.33 -7.33
CA ALA A 129 -25.19 -32.94 -6.34
C ALA A 129 -26.03 -34.04 -6.99
N ALA A 130 -26.12 -35.21 -6.35
CA ALA A 130 -26.83 -36.36 -6.87
C ALA A 130 -27.55 -37.17 -5.77
N THR A 131 -28.66 -37.79 -6.14
CA THR A 131 -29.33 -38.82 -5.35
C THR A 131 -28.80 -40.18 -5.78
N VAL A 132 -28.06 -40.87 -4.89
CA VAL A 132 -27.34 -42.11 -5.20
C VAL A 132 -27.80 -43.26 -4.28
N PRO A 133 -28.22 -44.41 -4.83
CA PRO A 133 -28.54 -45.60 -4.04
C PRO A 133 -27.33 -46.11 -3.22
N PHE A 134 -27.57 -46.56 -1.98
CA PHE A 134 -26.51 -47.02 -1.07
C PHE A 134 -25.66 -48.17 -1.67
N GLU A 135 -26.28 -49.05 -2.47
CA GLU A 135 -25.58 -50.16 -3.14
C GLU A 135 -24.51 -49.68 -4.15
N ILE A 136 -24.61 -48.44 -4.65
CA ILE A 136 -23.70 -47.87 -5.67
C ILE A 136 -22.61 -46.99 -5.01
N LEU A 137 -22.90 -46.34 -3.87
CA LEU A 137 -21.91 -45.60 -3.08
C LEU A 137 -20.85 -46.53 -2.47
N LEU A 138 -21.29 -47.69 -1.96
CA LEU A 138 -20.44 -48.67 -1.30
C LEU A 138 -19.72 -49.64 -2.25
N ASP A 139 -20.00 -49.62 -3.56
CA ASP A 139 -19.31 -50.47 -4.54
C ASP A 139 -17.98 -49.82 -4.99
N PRO A 140 -16.82 -50.50 -4.86
CA PRO A 140 -15.54 -50.02 -5.39
C PRO A 140 -15.47 -49.90 -6.93
N GLU A 141 -16.43 -50.46 -7.68
CA GLU A 141 -16.62 -50.18 -9.13
C GLU A 141 -17.87 -49.30 -9.40
N GLY A 142 -18.39 -48.61 -8.37
CA GLY A 142 -19.50 -47.65 -8.44
C GLY A 142 -19.07 -46.21 -8.79
N VAL A 143 -19.74 -45.19 -8.23
CA VAL A 143 -19.52 -43.76 -8.56
C VAL A 143 -18.06 -43.33 -8.38
N ARG A 144 -17.38 -43.83 -7.34
CA ARG A 144 -15.96 -43.56 -7.07
C ARG A 144 -14.97 -44.12 -8.10
N ALA A 145 -15.43 -44.96 -9.03
CA ALA A 145 -14.62 -45.52 -10.12
C ALA A 145 -14.78 -44.77 -11.45
N LEU A 146 -15.60 -43.72 -11.51
CA LEU A 146 -15.77 -42.88 -12.69
C LEU A 146 -14.51 -42.02 -12.94
N PRO A 147 -14.15 -41.74 -14.21
CA PRO A 147 -13.06 -40.82 -14.54
C PRO A 147 -13.26 -39.44 -13.89
N GLY A 148 -12.18 -38.88 -13.36
CA GLY A 148 -12.17 -37.54 -12.79
C GLY A 148 -12.75 -37.39 -11.37
N VAL A 149 -13.56 -38.33 -10.86
CA VAL A 149 -14.11 -38.25 -9.50
C VAL A 149 -12.99 -38.33 -8.45
N VAL A 150 -13.02 -37.43 -7.46
CA VAL A 150 -12.00 -37.31 -6.40
C VAL A 150 -12.53 -37.49 -4.98
N MET A 151 -13.79 -37.13 -4.73
CA MET A 151 -14.45 -37.23 -3.42
C MET A 151 -15.97 -37.39 -3.58
N VAL A 152 -16.63 -37.91 -2.54
CA VAL A 152 -18.09 -37.94 -2.42
C VAL A 152 -18.48 -37.56 -0.98
N GLU A 153 -19.14 -36.41 -0.81
CA GLU A 153 -19.50 -35.81 0.49
C GLU A 153 -21.01 -35.97 0.83
N ASP A 154 -21.35 -35.93 2.12
CA ASP A 154 -22.74 -35.91 2.63
C ASP A 154 -23.33 -34.49 2.81
N LEU A 155 -24.66 -34.36 2.70
CA LEU A 155 -25.40 -33.10 2.67
C LEU A 155 -26.15 -32.86 4.00
N GLY A 156 -25.74 -31.82 4.75
CA GLY A 156 -26.21 -31.51 6.11
C GLY A 156 -27.52 -30.71 6.25
N LEU A 157 -27.82 -30.31 7.50
CA LEU A 157 -29.05 -29.62 7.93
C LEU A 157 -28.73 -28.42 8.85
N ALA A 158 -29.61 -27.42 8.92
CA ALA A 158 -29.43 -26.21 9.75
C ALA A 158 -30.70 -25.78 10.51
N GLU A 159 -30.55 -25.31 11.76
CA GLU A 159 -31.63 -24.80 12.63
C GLU A 159 -31.14 -23.61 13.53
N PRO A 160 -32.01 -22.67 13.98
CA PRO A 160 -31.54 -21.43 14.65
C PRO A 160 -32.38 -20.87 15.85
N ASP A 161 -31.84 -19.94 16.65
CA ASP A 161 -32.53 -19.26 17.77
C ASP A 161 -31.92 -17.87 18.18
N MET A 162 -32.62 -17.06 19.02
CA MET A 162 -32.66 -15.57 18.87
C MET A 162 -32.21 -14.62 20.04
N HIS A 163 -32.65 -13.32 20.01
CA HIS A 163 -32.85 -12.41 21.19
C HIS A 163 -31.43 -11.77 21.61
N GLU A 164 -31.07 -10.78 22.49
CA GLU A 164 -31.09 -9.26 22.52
C GLU A 164 -29.88 -8.60 21.85
N ALA A 165 -29.93 -7.30 21.53
CA ALA A 165 -28.78 -6.40 21.78
C ALA A 165 -29.03 -4.88 21.93
N VAL A 166 -29.93 -4.29 21.11
CA VAL A 166 -29.84 -2.87 20.64
C VAL A 166 -29.44 -1.81 21.69
N PRO A 167 -30.16 -1.58 22.81
CA PRO A 167 -29.84 -0.49 23.75
C PRO A 167 -28.71 -0.82 24.73
N THR A 168 -28.19 -2.05 24.70
CA THR A 168 -27.04 -2.49 25.52
C THR A 168 -25.74 -2.45 24.72
N MET A 169 -25.83 -2.40 23.39
CA MET A 169 -24.70 -2.21 22.47
C MET A 169 -24.48 -0.74 22.07
N GLY A 170 -25.40 0.18 22.38
CA GLY A 170 -25.29 1.60 21.96
C GLY A 170 -25.60 1.83 20.48
N VAL A 171 -26.47 1.01 19.88
CA VAL A 171 -26.91 1.22 18.49
C VAL A 171 -27.85 2.44 18.40
N ASP A 172 -28.63 2.71 19.45
CA ASP A 172 -29.49 3.88 19.58
C ASP A 172 -28.72 5.20 19.74
N ASP A 173 -27.47 5.15 20.22
CA ASP A 173 -26.56 6.30 20.17
C ASP A 173 -26.19 6.66 18.71
N VAL A 174 -26.04 5.69 17.79
CA VAL A 174 -25.81 5.98 16.36
C VAL A 174 -27.01 6.73 15.75
N TRP A 175 -28.22 6.27 16.03
CA TRP A 175 -29.44 6.94 15.54
C TRP A 175 -29.61 8.34 16.14
N THR A 176 -29.28 8.50 17.43
CA THR A 176 -29.56 9.73 18.20
C THR A 176 -28.49 10.80 18.04
N ASP A 177 -27.21 10.43 18.03
CA ASP A 177 -26.08 11.37 17.91
C ASP A 177 -25.62 11.60 16.47
N LEU A 178 -25.70 10.57 15.60
CA LEU A 178 -25.19 10.65 14.21
C LEU A 178 -26.31 10.79 13.17
N GLY A 179 -27.56 10.45 13.51
CA GLY A 179 -28.71 10.55 12.61
C GLY A 179 -28.72 9.50 11.48
N LEU A 180 -27.92 8.45 11.62
CA LEU A 180 -27.79 7.34 10.68
C LEU A 180 -28.66 6.18 11.17
N ASP A 181 -29.54 5.67 10.30
CA ASP A 181 -30.61 4.70 10.56
C ASP A 181 -30.56 3.48 9.62
N GLY A 182 -29.63 3.44 8.68
CA GLY A 182 -29.54 2.46 7.59
C GLY A 182 -30.20 2.89 6.28
N THR A 183 -30.80 4.08 6.19
CA THR A 183 -31.48 4.58 4.99
C THR A 183 -30.56 4.54 3.77
N GLY A 184 -30.92 3.66 2.83
CA GLY A 184 -30.25 3.45 1.56
C GLY A 184 -29.38 2.19 1.47
N SER A 185 -29.12 1.50 2.58
CA SER A 185 -28.46 0.18 2.58
C SER A 185 -29.47 -0.93 2.30
N VAL A 186 -29.03 -2.05 1.71
CA VAL A 186 -29.88 -3.22 1.41
C VAL A 186 -29.34 -4.49 2.07
N ILE A 187 -30.19 -5.16 2.86
CA ILE A 187 -29.87 -6.40 3.58
C ILE A 187 -30.67 -7.55 2.97
N ALA A 188 -29.98 -8.53 2.39
CA ALA A 188 -30.55 -9.81 2.01
C ALA A 188 -30.48 -10.79 3.19
N VAL A 189 -31.63 -11.34 3.56
CA VAL A 189 -31.77 -12.34 4.63
C VAL A 189 -31.92 -13.71 3.99
N LEU A 190 -30.88 -14.54 4.12
CA LEU A 190 -30.86 -15.91 3.63
C LEU A 190 -31.23 -16.85 4.77
N ASP A 191 -32.49 -17.26 4.80
CA ASP A 191 -33.10 -17.94 5.95
C ASP A 191 -34.38 -18.71 5.57
N THR A 192 -35.32 -18.83 6.52
CA THR A 192 -36.65 -19.43 6.45
C THR A 192 -37.73 -18.50 5.87
N GLY A 193 -37.34 -17.31 5.43
CA GLY A 193 -38.24 -16.34 4.78
C GLY A 193 -38.66 -15.16 5.68
N ILE A 194 -39.16 -14.08 5.07
CA ILE A 194 -39.62 -12.87 5.76
C ILE A 194 -41.12 -12.68 5.54
N ARG A 195 -41.90 -12.58 6.61
CA ARG A 195 -43.34 -12.28 6.52
C ARG A 195 -43.60 -10.79 6.25
N GLY A 196 -43.93 -10.47 5.00
CA GLY A 196 -44.05 -9.09 4.49
C GLY A 196 -45.34 -8.32 4.84
N ASP A 197 -46.29 -8.92 5.58
CA ASP A 197 -47.51 -8.24 6.07
C ASP A 197 -47.49 -7.93 7.58
N HIS A 198 -46.35 -8.14 8.25
CA HIS A 198 -46.15 -7.83 9.67
C HIS A 198 -45.84 -6.33 9.89
N GLU A 199 -46.49 -5.70 10.87
CA GLU A 199 -46.47 -4.24 11.13
C GLU A 199 -45.07 -3.65 11.42
N GLY A 200 -44.05 -4.47 11.67
CA GLY A 200 -42.65 -4.02 11.83
C GLY A 200 -41.75 -4.26 10.61
N LEU A 201 -42.31 -4.77 9.50
CA LEU A 201 -41.61 -5.34 8.34
C LEU A 201 -42.30 -5.11 6.99
N ASN A 202 -43.45 -4.44 6.93
CA ASN A 202 -44.23 -4.25 5.70
C ASN A 202 -43.85 -2.96 4.95
N ASP A 203 -43.72 -1.84 5.66
CA ASP A 203 -43.43 -0.50 5.13
C ASP A 203 -42.20 0.13 5.83
N MET A 204 -41.91 1.39 5.52
CA MET A 204 -40.67 2.09 5.92
C MET A 204 -40.90 3.26 6.89
N ASP A 205 -42.11 3.48 7.42
CA ASP A 205 -42.41 4.56 8.38
C ASP A 205 -43.54 4.29 9.40
N ASP A 206 -44.20 3.14 9.34
CA ASP A 206 -45.41 2.72 10.07
C ASP A 206 -46.66 3.62 9.89
N ASP A 207 -46.73 4.48 8.87
CA ASP A 207 -47.90 5.33 8.57
C ASP A 207 -48.64 4.86 7.29
N PRO A 208 -49.75 4.09 7.43
CA PRO A 208 -50.51 3.57 6.29
C PRO A 208 -51.28 4.65 5.49
N PHE A 209 -50.99 5.93 5.72
CA PHE A 209 -51.55 7.07 5.00
C PHE A 209 -50.50 7.92 4.25
N THR A 210 -49.20 7.62 4.36
CA THR A 210 -48.10 8.44 3.78
C THR A 210 -48.27 8.76 2.29
N CYS A 211 -48.90 7.88 1.50
CA CYS A 211 -49.17 8.09 0.08
C CYS A 211 -50.66 8.32 -0.29
N LEU A 212 -51.47 8.90 0.60
CA LEU A 212 -52.87 9.24 0.34
C LEU A 212 -53.16 10.76 0.36
N ASP A 213 -53.49 11.33 -0.81
CA ASP A 213 -53.92 12.73 -0.99
C ASP A 213 -55.11 13.16 -0.11
N ASP A 214 -55.96 12.20 0.30
CA ASP A 214 -57.18 12.41 1.10
C ASP A 214 -57.40 11.16 1.98
N PRO A 215 -56.87 11.11 3.22
CA PRO A 215 -56.92 9.91 4.06
C PRO A 215 -58.35 9.59 4.54
N PRO A 216 -58.70 8.31 4.74
CA PRO A 216 -60.07 7.88 5.06
C PRO A 216 -60.58 8.44 6.39
N ASP A 217 -61.86 8.81 6.44
CA ASP A 217 -62.51 9.33 7.66
C ASP A 217 -62.54 8.24 8.76
N PRO A 218 -61.88 8.44 9.93
CA PRO A 218 -61.86 7.46 11.02
C PRO A 218 -63.22 7.27 11.71
N LEU A 219 -64.30 7.88 11.20
CA LEU A 219 -65.68 7.64 11.60
C LEU A 219 -66.51 6.86 10.56
N ASP A 220 -65.93 6.43 9.43
CA ASP A 220 -66.61 5.56 8.45
C ASP A 220 -66.76 4.12 9.02
N PRO A 221 -67.99 3.57 9.11
CA PRO A 221 -68.21 2.22 9.60
C PRO A 221 -67.95 1.11 8.58
N ASP A 222 -67.65 1.41 7.31
CA ASP A 222 -67.43 0.42 6.24
C ASP A 222 -66.37 0.93 5.22
N PRO A 223 -65.14 1.26 5.67
CA PRO A 223 -64.11 1.87 4.83
C PRO A 223 -63.66 0.95 3.69
N GLY A 224 -63.34 1.55 2.55
CA GLY A 224 -62.73 0.82 1.43
C GLY A 224 -61.34 0.28 1.77
N PRO A 225 -60.87 -0.77 1.08
CA PRO A 225 -59.51 -1.28 1.28
C PRO A 225 -58.50 -0.17 1.00
N ILE A 226 -57.54 0.00 1.91
CA ILE A 226 -56.43 0.94 1.76
C ILE A 226 -55.65 0.54 0.49
N PRO A 227 -55.31 1.49 -0.41
CA PRO A 227 -54.47 1.21 -1.57
C PRO A 227 -53.12 0.59 -1.20
N ARG A 228 -52.51 -0.13 -2.15
CA ARG A 228 -51.18 -0.75 -1.99
C ARG A 228 -50.16 0.33 -1.60
N ASP A 229 -49.34 0.02 -0.61
CA ASP A 229 -48.24 0.87 -0.15
C ASP A 229 -47.23 1.20 -1.28
N CYS A 230 -46.52 2.33 -1.12
CA CYS A 230 -45.63 2.94 -2.11
C CYS A 230 -44.15 2.98 -1.69
N ASP A 231 -43.81 2.82 -0.41
CA ASP A 231 -42.43 2.60 0.05
C ASP A 231 -42.28 1.30 0.85
N PRO A 232 -42.54 0.14 0.20
CA PRO A 232 -42.49 -1.16 0.85
C PRO A 232 -41.08 -1.50 1.36
N LYS A 233 -41.05 -2.15 2.52
CA LYS A 233 -39.83 -2.57 3.21
C LYS A 233 -39.04 -3.65 2.47
N ILE A 234 -39.78 -4.61 1.89
CA ILE A 234 -39.22 -5.76 1.15
C ILE A 234 -39.26 -5.46 -0.34
N ILE A 235 -38.09 -5.37 -0.97
CA ILE A 235 -37.96 -4.94 -2.38
C ILE A 235 -37.76 -6.09 -3.37
N ALA A 236 -37.38 -7.27 -2.90
CA ALA A 236 -37.25 -8.50 -3.69
C ALA A 236 -37.55 -9.75 -2.84
N PHE A 237 -38.03 -10.82 -3.47
CA PHE A 237 -38.30 -12.12 -2.86
C PHE A 237 -37.92 -13.25 -3.83
N TYR A 238 -37.06 -14.17 -3.38
CA TYR A 238 -36.71 -15.41 -4.06
C TYR A 238 -37.03 -16.63 -3.18
N ASP A 239 -37.59 -17.67 -3.80
CA ASP A 239 -38.06 -18.90 -3.13
C ASP A 239 -37.43 -20.12 -3.80
N ALA A 240 -36.23 -20.47 -3.32
CA ALA A 240 -35.47 -21.65 -3.74
C ALA A 240 -36.07 -22.96 -3.20
N VAL A 241 -36.78 -22.92 -2.07
CA VAL A 241 -37.31 -24.12 -1.40
C VAL A 241 -38.48 -24.74 -2.17
N PHE A 242 -39.37 -23.93 -2.74
CA PHE A 242 -40.62 -24.42 -3.35
C PHE A 242 -40.80 -24.09 -4.83
N THR A 243 -40.10 -23.09 -5.38
CA THR A 243 -40.39 -22.60 -6.75
C THR A 243 -39.19 -22.46 -7.68
N ASP A 244 -37.98 -22.19 -7.17
CA ASP A 244 -36.81 -21.75 -7.95
C ASP A 244 -37.16 -20.61 -8.93
N GLU A 245 -37.89 -19.60 -8.44
CA GLU A 245 -38.11 -18.37 -9.21
C GLU A 245 -38.30 -17.14 -8.30
N GLU A 246 -38.13 -15.95 -8.88
CA GLU A 246 -38.35 -14.66 -8.23
C GLU A 246 -39.86 -14.34 -8.17
N GLN A 247 -40.36 -14.04 -6.98
CA GLN A 247 -41.79 -13.85 -6.68
C GLN A 247 -42.14 -12.36 -6.43
N ASP A 248 -43.44 -12.01 -6.42
CA ASP A 248 -43.86 -10.64 -6.07
C ASP A 248 -43.51 -10.35 -4.59
N PRO A 249 -42.74 -9.29 -4.26
CA PRO A 249 -42.30 -9.03 -2.89
C PRO A 249 -43.44 -8.84 -1.89
N SER A 250 -44.62 -8.38 -2.32
CA SER A 250 -45.81 -8.29 -1.46
C SER A 250 -46.49 -9.64 -1.18
N THR A 251 -45.95 -10.72 -1.72
CA THR A 251 -46.31 -12.11 -1.36
C THR A 251 -45.24 -12.79 -0.50
N SER A 252 -44.21 -12.04 -0.06
CA SER A 252 -43.14 -12.52 0.81
C SER A 252 -43.67 -13.15 2.10
N TYR A 253 -43.27 -14.39 2.34
CA TYR A 253 -43.65 -15.17 3.51
C TYR A 253 -42.43 -15.81 4.21
N ASP A 254 -42.67 -16.25 5.44
CA ASP A 254 -41.78 -17.06 6.28
C ASP A 254 -42.37 -18.47 6.33
N SER A 255 -41.60 -19.51 6.01
CA SER A 255 -42.01 -20.92 6.14
C SER A 255 -42.07 -21.37 7.60
N SER A 256 -41.41 -20.61 8.48
CA SER A 256 -41.19 -20.88 9.90
C SER A 256 -41.56 -19.63 10.73
N THR A 257 -40.67 -19.22 11.64
CA THR A 257 -40.78 -18.00 12.46
C THR A 257 -39.40 -17.39 12.73
N HIS A 258 -38.42 -17.63 11.86
CA HIS A 258 -37.03 -17.24 12.14
C HIS A 258 -36.55 -16.12 11.22
N GLY A 259 -36.72 -16.23 9.90
CA GLY A 259 -36.23 -15.22 8.96
C GLY A 259 -36.91 -13.87 9.18
N SER A 260 -38.18 -13.84 9.59
CA SER A 260 -38.86 -12.61 10.02
C SER A 260 -38.22 -11.98 11.27
N HIS A 261 -37.66 -12.78 12.18
CA HIS A 261 -36.98 -12.27 13.37
C HIS A 261 -35.55 -11.80 13.05
N VAL A 262 -34.81 -12.55 12.20
CA VAL A 262 -33.52 -12.13 11.62
C VAL A 262 -33.66 -10.78 10.93
N ALA A 263 -34.65 -10.66 10.04
CA ALA A 263 -34.97 -9.44 9.32
C ALA A 263 -35.36 -8.29 10.25
N GLY A 264 -36.16 -8.56 11.28
CA GLY A 264 -36.57 -7.55 12.25
C GLY A 264 -35.44 -7.06 13.16
N ILE A 265 -34.45 -7.90 13.47
CA ILE A 265 -33.25 -7.47 14.18
C ILE A 265 -32.32 -6.67 13.28
N ALA A 266 -32.18 -7.08 12.02
CA ALA A 266 -31.36 -6.37 11.05
C ALA A 266 -31.95 -4.97 10.76
N ALA A 267 -33.24 -4.88 10.46
CA ALA A 267 -33.86 -3.66 9.90
C ALA A 267 -35.33 -3.38 10.29
N GLY A 268 -35.90 -4.03 11.31
CA GLY A 268 -37.31 -3.81 11.69
C GLY A 268 -37.60 -2.38 12.16
N THR A 269 -38.73 -1.80 11.74
CA THR A 269 -39.14 -0.42 12.08
C THR A 269 -39.56 -0.25 13.54
N GLY A 270 -40.04 -1.33 14.17
CA GLY A 270 -40.63 -1.31 15.50
C GLY A 270 -42.13 -0.99 15.53
N GLY A 271 -42.82 -1.01 14.38
CA GLY A 271 -44.29 -1.02 14.31
C GLY A 271 -44.89 -2.29 14.93
N GLY A 272 -46.17 -2.25 15.33
CA GLY A 272 -46.82 -3.29 16.13
C GLY A 272 -46.71 -3.10 17.66
N GLN A 273 -46.58 -4.21 18.39
CA GLN A 273 -46.65 -4.26 19.84
C GLN A 273 -45.41 -3.66 20.54
N THR A 274 -45.66 -2.68 21.40
CA THR A 274 -44.65 -2.07 22.28
C THR A 274 -44.48 -2.82 23.59
N ASP A 275 -43.35 -2.58 24.25
CA ASP A 275 -43.03 -3.16 25.55
C ASP A 275 -44.06 -2.79 26.63
N PRO A 276 -44.63 -3.78 27.36
CA PRO A 276 -45.78 -3.53 28.24
C PRO A 276 -45.45 -2.81 29.55
N ASP A 277 -44.19 -2.78 29.97
CA ASP A 277 -43.75 -2.13 31.22
C ASP A 277 -43.09 -0.75 30.96
N THR A 278 -42.43 -0.56 29.81
CA THR A 278 -41.71 0.68 29.45
C THR A 278 -42.39 1.51 28.36
N GLY A 279 -43.19 0.88 27.49
CA GLY A 279 -43.85 1.52 26.34
C GLY A 279 -42.95 1.78 25.13
N LEU A 280 -41.74 1.21 25.11
CA LEU A 280 -40.77 1.35 24.01
C LEU A 280 -41.12 0.44 22.82
N ARG A 281 -40.72 0.85 21.61
CA ARG A 281 -40.79 0.02 20.40
C ARG A 281 -39.57 -0.91 20.31
N TYR A 282 -39.76 -2.06 19.68
CA TYR A 282 -38.70 -3.04 19.44
C TYR A 282 -38.11 -2.84 18.04
N VAL A 283 -37.27 -1.80 17.91
CA VAL A 283 -36.63 -1.37 16.66
C VAL A 283 -35.39 -2.24 16.38
N GLY A 284 -35.22 -2.67 15.12
CA GLY A 284 -34.00 -3.36 14.64
C GLY A 284 -32.80 -2.41 14.52
N ALA A 285 -31.62 -2.93 14.24
CA ALA A 285 -30.37 -2.14 14.23
C ALA A 285 -30.29 -1.08 13.11
N ALA A 286 -30.87 -1.34 11.94
CA ALA A 286 -30.89 -0.44 10.78
C ALA A 286 -32.32 -0.24 10.23
N PRO A 287 -33.22 0.45 10.97
CA PRO A 287 -34.64 0.55 10.61
C PRO A 287 -34.92 1.24 9.26
N GLY A 288 -33.98 2.02 8.72
CA GLY A 288 -34.05 2.63 7.39
C GLY A 288 -33.56 1.75 6.25
N ALA A 289 -32.95 0.59 6.51
CA ALA A 289 -32.44 -0.31 5.46
C ALA A 289 -33.58 -1.06 4.74
N TYR A 290 -33.40 -1.34 3.45
CA TYR A 290 -34.31 -2.20 2.69
C TYR A 290 -34.01 -3.67 2.96
N LEU A 291 -35.05 -4.51 2.89
CA LEU A 291 -34.94 -5.96 3.04
C LEU A 291 -35.14 -6.69 1.71
N ILE A 292 -34.42 -7.80 1.56
CA ILE A 292 -34.66 -8.81 0.53
C ILE A 292 -34.86 -10.15 1.21
N ASN A 293 -35.93 -10.84 0.83
CA ASN A 293 -36.22 -12.19 1.31
C ASN A 293 -35.57 -13.23 0.38
N ILE A 294 -34.70 -14.07 0.93
CA ILE A 294 -34.19 -15.29 0.28
C ILE A 294 -34.62 -16.48 1.14
N LEU A 295 -35.70 -17.14 0.71
CA LEU A 295 -36.22 -18.36 1.34
C LEU A 295 -35.40 -19.56 0.85
N ALA A 296 -34.64 -20.15 1.77
CA ALA A 296 -33.70 -21.25 1.50
C ALA A 296 -33.67 -22.36 2.56
N CYS A 297 -34.24 -22.17 3.77
CA CYS A 297 -33.99 -23.07 4.91
C CYS A 297 -35.24 -23.67 5.60
N CYS A 298 -34.99 -24.66 6.46
CA CYS A 298 -35.87 -25.41 7.38
C CYS A 298 -36.98 -26.27 6.75
N ASP A 299 -37.52 -25.89 5.60
CA ASP A 299 -38.15 -26.83 4.66
C ASP A 299 -37.20 -27.22 3.50
N GLY A 300 -36.12 -26.45 3.30
CA GLY A 300 -35.02 -26.72 2.35
C GLY A 300 -33.75 -27.32 2.98
N ASP A 301 -32.74 -27.60 2.16
CA ASP A 301 -31.41 -28.10 2.54
C ASP A 301 -30.24 -27.29 1.91
N ILE A 302 -28.98 -27.72 2.09
CA ILE A 302 -27.79 -26.95 1.69
C ILE A 302 -27.74 -26.63 0.19
N GLU A 303 -28.38 -27.43 -0.68
CA GLU A 303 -28.49 -27.12 -2.12
C GLU A 303 -29.26 -25.81 -2.34
N ASP A 304 -30.40 -25.65 -1.65
CA ASP A 304 -31.28 -24.47 -1.74
C ASP A 304 -30.61 -23.22 -1.11
N VAL A 305 -29.74 -23.43 -0.12
CA VAL A 305 -28.92 -22.38 0.52
C VAL A 305 -27.79 -21.89 -0.38
N ILE A 306 -27.11 -22.79 -1.11
CA ILE A 306 -26.10 -22.43 -2.11
C ILE A 306 -26.76 -21.68 -3.28
N GLU A 307 -27.95 -22.11 -3.69
CA GLU A 307 -28.76 -21.46 -4.72
C GLU A 307 -29.23 -20.06 -4.30
N GLY A 308 -29.76 -19.89 -3.08
CA GLY A 308 -30.09 -18.59 -2.51
C GLY A 308 -28.89 -17.64 -2.45
N ALA A 309 -27.70 -18.14 -2.10
CA ALA A 309 -26.47 -17.37 -2.09
C ALA A 309 -26.00 -16.99 -3.51
N GLN A 310 -26.18 -17.88 -4.48
CA GLN A 310 -25.88 -17.62 -5.90
C GLN A 310 -26.83 -16.56 -6.48
N TRP A 311 -28.13 -16.61 -6.14
CA TRP A 311 -29.10 -15.59 -6.54
C TRP A 311 -28.74 -14.20 -6.01
N ALA A 312 -28.22 -14.11 -4.78
CA ALA A 312 -27.76 -12.85 -4.19
C ALA A 312 -26.56 -12.25 -4.96
N ILE A 313 -25.62 -13.08 -5.42
CA ILE A 313 -24.51 -12.66 -6.28
C ILE A 313 -25.02 -12.17 -7.64
N ASP A 314 -25.84 -12.98 -8.33
CA ASP A 314 -26.30 -12.66 -9.69
C ASP A 314 -27.27 -11.45 -9.73
N ASN A 315 -27.97 -11.13 -8.63
CA ASN A 315 -28.86 -9.96 -8.52
C ASN A 315 -28.28 -8.79 -7.72
N ARG A 316 -27.01 -8.85 -7.30
CA ARG A 316 -26.32 -7.81 -6.51
C ARG A 316 -26.54 -6.41 -7.07
N ASP A 317 -26.16 -6.19 -8.33
CA ASP A 317 -26.20 -4.87 -8.98
C ASP A 317 -27.63 -4.48 -9.42
N LYS A 318 -28.57 -5.43 -9.45
CA LYS A 318 -30.00 -5.21 -9.80
C LYS A 318 -30.77 -4.60 -8.62
N TYR A 319 -30.52 -5.06 -7.40
CA TYR A 319 -31.18 -4.59 -6.19
C TYR A 319 -30.30 -3.76 -5.26
N GLY A 320 -28.99 -3.65 -5.54
CA GLY A 320 -28.04 -2.93 -4.69
C GLY A 320 -27.70 -3.68 -3.41
N ILE A 321 -27.52 -5.00 -3.49
CA ILE A 321 -27.32 -5.86 -2.30
C ILE A 321 -25.96 -5.59 -1.67
N ASP A 322 -25.94 -4.82 -0.57
CA ASP A 322 -24.72 -4.51 0.17
C ASP A 322 -24.31 -5.65 1.12
N ILE A 323 -25.30 -6.27 1.76
CA ILE A 323 -25.12 -7.21 2.89
C ILE A 323 -25.96 -8.47 2.68
N VAL A 324 -25.37 -9.64 2.95
CA VAL A 324 -26.05 -10.93 3.14
C VAL A 324 -25.86 -11.37 4.58
N THR A 325 -26.96 -11.69 5.26
CA THR A 325 -26.92 -12.36 6.57
C THR A 325 -27.47 -13.77 6.44
N SER A 326 -26.68 -14.75 6.88
CA SER A 326 -27.11 -16.16 6.98
C SER A 326 -26.87 -16.62 8.41
N SER A 327 -27.95 -16.98 9.08
CA SER A 327 -28.00 -17.22 10.53
C SER A 327 -28.13 -18.72 10.84
N LEU A 328 -27.48 -19.51 9.99
CA LEU A 328 -27.62 -20.95 9.78
C LEU A 328 -26.23 -21.62 9.87
N GLY A 329 -26.18 -22.90 10.23
CA GLY A 329 -24.97 -23.74 10.23
C GLY A 329 -25.29 -25.23 10.32
N GLU A 330 -24.32 -26.11 10.08
CA GLU A 330 -24.50 -27.57 10.12
C GLU A 330 -24.80 -28.13 11.54
N GLN A 331 -25.44 -29.30 11.61
CA GLN A 331 -25.76 -29.98 12.88
C GLN A 331 -24.66 -30.95 13.35
N GLN A 332 -23.93 -30.56 14.40
CA GLN A 332 -22.90 -31.40 15.05
C GLN A 332 -23.52 -32.57 15.83
N PHE A 333 -23.39 -33.79 15.30
CA PHE A 333 -23.66 -35.03 16.03
C PHE A 333 -22.40 -35.77 16.53
N GLU A 334 -21.22 -35.45 15.99
CA GLU A 334 -19.92 -35.96 16.46
C GLU A 334 -18.93 -34.82 16.77
N ILE A 335 -17.77 -35.15 17.35
CA ILE A 335 -16.70 -34.18 17.64
C ILE A 335 -15.80 -34.07 16.41
N HIS A 336 -16.00 -33.02 15.63
CA HIS A 336 -15.31 -32.80 14.36
C HIS A 336 -13.91 -32.17 14.55
N VAL A 337 -13.01 -32.50 13.62
CA VAL A 337 -11.64 -31.94 13.52
C VAL A 337 -11.35 -31.60 12.05
N ASP A 338 -12.39 -31.17 11.35
CA ASP A 338 -12.45 -31.03 9.90
C ASP A 338 -13.09 -29.71 9.42
N ASN A 339 -13.65 -28.91 10.33
CA ASN A 339 -14.13 -27.55 10.05
C ASN A 339 -12.95 -26.58 9.83
N ASP A 340 -12.44 -26.52 8.60
CA ASP A 340 -11.28 -25.72 8.15
C ASP A 340 -11.60 -24.69 7.04
N GLY A 341 -12.89 -24.48 6.77
CA GLY A 341 -13.42 -23.57 5.77
C GLY A 341 -13.50 -24.14 4.35
N ASN A 342 -13.22 -25.43 4.13
CA ASN A 342 -13.23 -26.03 2.78
C ASN A 342 -14.57 -26.64 2.34
N SER A 343 -15.61 -26.70 3.19
CA SER A 343 -16.93 -27.25 2.81
C SER A 343 -17.54 -26.52 1.61
N ALA A 344 -18.41 -27.18 0.83
CA ALA A 344 -19.09 -26.54 -0.31
C ALA A 344 -19.87 -25.27 0.11
N TRP A 345 -20.43 -25.25 1.32
CA TRP A 345 -21.14 -24.10 1.87
C TRP A 345 -20.20 -22.97 2.28
N SER A 346 -19.10 -23.27 2.99
CA SER A 346 -18.09 -22.28 3.37
C SER A 346 -17.40 -21.68 2.14
N ARG A 347 -17.10 -22.50 1.11
CA ARG A 347 -16.60 -22.04 -0.19
C ARG A 347 -17.59 -21.10 -0.88
N GLN A 348 -18.89 -21.40 -0.90
CA GLN A 348 -19.91 -20.51 -1.48
C GLN A 348 -20.01 -19.18 -0.73
N MET A 349 -19.94 -19.18 0.61
CA MET A 349 -20.01 -17.94 1.40
C MET A 349 -18.74 -17.07 1.27
N ASP A 350 -17.56 -17.68 1.05
CA ASP A 350 -16.36 -16.93 0.64
C ASP A 350 -16.59 -16.25 -0.74
N MET A 351 -17.26 -16.90 -1.70
CA MET A 351 -17.60 -16.30 -3.01
C MET A 351 -18.60 -15.14 -2.92
N VAL A 352 -19.56 -15.16 -1.98
CA VAL A 352 -20.45 -14.01 -1.72
C VAL A 352 -19.63 -12.79 -1.28
N VAL A 353 -18.57 -12.98 -0.50
CA VAL A 353 -17.66 -11.91 -0.09
C VAL A 353 -16.76 -11.43 -1.24
N GLU A 354 -16.23 -12.33 -2.07
CA GLU A 354 -15.44 -11.94 -3.26
C GLU A 354 -16.29 -11.20 -4.32
N ALA A 355 -17.61 -11.46 -4.38
CA ALA A 355 -18.55 -10.66 -5.17
C ALA A 355 -18.76 -9.23 -4.64
N GLY A 356 -18.14 -8.87 -3.50
CA GLY A 356 -18.26 -7.54 -2.90
C GLY A 356 -19.58 -7.34 -2.15
N ILE A 357 -20.07 -8.39 -1.48
CA ILE A 357 -21.22 -8.34 -0.57
C ILE A 357 -20.71 -8.65 0.85
N ILE A 358 -21.06 -7.82 1.84
CA ILE A 358 -20.68 -8.05 3.23
C ILE A 358 -21.47 -9.26 3.75
N THR A 359 -20.77 -10.33 4.13
CA THR A 359 -21.41 -11.55 4.61
C THR A 359 -21.18 -11.73 6.11
N THR A 360 -22.26 -11.80 6.89
CA THR A 360 -22.23 -12.14 8.32
C THR A 360 -22.79 -13.53 8.55
N LEU A 361 -22.07 -14.36 9.29
CA LEU A 361 -22.41 -15.75 9.58
C LEU A 361 -22.42 -16.02 11.09
N SER A 362 -23.29 -16.93 11.54
CA SER A 362 -23.31 -17.41 12.92
C SER A 362 -22.10 -18.27 13.26
N ALA A 363 -21.55 -18.12 14.47
CA ALA A 363 -20.46 -18.98 14.96
C ALA A 363 -20.88 -20.44 15.23
N GLY A 364 -22.17 -20.67 15.50
CA GLY A 364 -22.71 -21.95 16.00
C GLY A 364 -23.17 -21.84 17.46
N ASN A 365 -24.12 -22.70 17.83
CA ASN A 365 -24.67 -22.83 19.19
C ASN A 365 -24.30 -24.18 19.84
N GLU A 366 -23.56 -25.00 19.10
CA GLU A 366 -23.27 -26.39 19.37
C GLU A 366 -22.03 -26.49 20.26
N PHE A 367 -22.15 -27.21 21.39
CA PHE A 367 -21.04 -27.58 22.27
C PHE A 367 -20.16 -26.46 22.87
N GLY A 368 -20.46 -25.16 22.72
CA GLY A 368 -19.64 -24.05 23.27
C GLY A 368 -19.30 -24.15 24.77
N GLY A 369 -20.22 -24.70 25.60
CA GLY A 369 -20.02 -24.99 27.03
C GLY A 369 -19.57 -26.42 27.36
N ALA A 370 -19.34 -27.28 26.37
CA ALA A 370 -19.10 -28.71 26.55
C ALA A 370 -17.61 -29.04 26.79
N THR A 371 -17.23 -29.08 28.07
CA THR A 371 -15.86 -29.31 28.58
C THR A 371 -15.16 -30.64 28.22
N PHE A 372 -15.72 -31.40 27.29
CA PHE A 372 -15.12 -32.63 26.73
C PHE A 372 -14.84 -32.54 25.22
N VAL A 373 -15.32 -31.48 24.55
CA VAL A 373 -15.13 -31.24 23.11
C VAL A 373 -13.87 -30.42 22.86
N GLY A 374 -13.53 -29.51 23.79
CA GLY A 374 -12.38 -28.62 23.66
C GLY A 374 -12.70 -27.39 22.82
N CYS A 375 -11.68 -26.90 22.11
CA CYS A 375 -11.67 -25.57 21.50
C CYS A 375 -11.59 -25.68 19.97
N ASN A 376 -12.63 -26.31 19.41
CA ASN A 376 -12.92 -26.44 17.98
C ASN A 376 -14.41 -26.76 17.85
N THR A 377 -15.25 -25.73 17.91
CA THR A 377 -16.73 -25.86 17.90
C THR A 377 -17.41 -24.92 16.89
N ILE A 378 -16.65 -24.06 16.22
CA ILE A 378 -17.13 -23.25 15.09
C ILE A 378 -17.50 -24.19 13.94
N ASP A 379 -18.66 -23.99 13.32
CA ASP A 379 -19.14 -24.86 12.25
C ASP A 379 -19.21 -24.20 10.87
N SER A 380 -19.33 -25.03 9.85
CA SER A 380 -19.73 -24.69 8.48
C SER A 380 -21.11 -24.00 8.50
N PRO A 381 -21.30 -22.81 7.91
CA PRO A 381 -20.34 -22.01 7.12
C PRO A 381 -19.55 -20.97 7.94
N GLY A 382 -19.81 -20.82 9.24
CA GLY A 382 -19.11 -19.90 10.14
C GLY A 382 -17.59 -20.14 10.26
N ASP A 383 -17.07 -21.28 9.81
CA ASP A 383 -15.64 -21.54 9.67
C ASP A 383 -15.00 -20.92 8.42
N ALA A 384 -15.79 -20.36 7.48
CA ALA A 384 -15.34 -19.70 6.24
C ALA A 384 -14.34 -18.57 6.48
N ARG A 385 -13.50 -18.25 5.49
CA ARG A 385 -12.30 -17.42 5.69
C ARG A 385 -12.61 -15.92 5.63
N LEU A 386 -13.38 -15.50 4.64
CA LEU A 386 -13.66 -14.11 4.34
C LEU A 386 -14.84 -13.52 5.15
N PRO A 387 -16.01 -14.20 5.29
CA PRO A 387 -17.14 -13.71 6.08
C PRO A 387 -16.78 -13.35 7.53
N ILE A 388 -17.62 -12.50 8.12
CA ILE A 388 -17.53 -12.12 9.54
C ILE A 388 -18.37 -13.11 10.35
N THR A 389 -17.69 -13.95 11.14
CA THR A 389 -18.33 -14.93 12.01
C THR A 389 -18.61 -14.33 13.37
N VAL A 390 -19.85 -14.43 13.84
CA VAL A 390 -20.35 -13.67 14.98
C VAL A 390 -20.66 -14.56 16.19
N ALA A 391 -19.99 -14.29 17.32
CA ALA A 391 -20.24 -14.91 18.62
C ALA A 391 -21.42 -14.26 19.34
N SER A 392 -22.07 -15.02 20.24
CA SER A 392 -23.17 -14.51 21.06
C SER A 392 -22.70 -14.10 22.46
N LEU A 393 -23.11 -12.91 22.89
CA LEU A 393 -23.02 -12.41 24.26
C LEU A 393 -24.39 -12.50 24.97
N ASP A 394 -24.34 -12.64 26.29
CA ASP A 394 -25.49 -12.43 27.18
C ASP A 394 -25.69 -10.93 27.50
N LYS A 395 -26.85 -10.58 28.08
CA LYS A 395 -27.23 -9.18 28.42
C LYS A 395 -26.27 -8.45 29.37
N ASP A 396 -25.41 -9.17 30.10
CA ASP A 396 -24.39 -8.59 30.97
C ASP A 396 -23.02 -8.46 30.28
N LEU A 397 -22.96 -8.68 28.96
CA LEU A 397 -21.78 -8.64 28.10
C LEU A 397 -20.73 -9.73 28.42
N SER A 398 -21.14 -10.81 29.09
CA SER A 398 -20.39 -12.08 29.12
C SER A 398 -20.64 -12.89 27.84
N LEU A 399 -19.75 -13.83 27.50
CA LEU A 399 -19.98 -14.77 26.39
C LEU A 399 -21.13 -15.72 26.76
N ALA A 400 -22.11 -15.87 25.88
CA ALA A 400 -23.22 -16.76 26.13
C ALA A 400 -22.75 -18.23 26.13
N ILE A 401 -23.18 -19.02 27.12
CA ILE A 401 -22.66 -20.37 27.40
C ILE A 401 -22.82 -21.40 26.24
N TYR A 402 -23.68 -21.11 25.27
CA TYR A 402 -23.87 -21.92 24.06
C TYR A 402 -23.03 -21.44 22.86
N SER A 403 -22.48 -20.22 22.88
CA SER A 403 -21.74 -19.67 21.73
C SER A 403 -20.53 -20.54 21.41
N SER A 404 -20.44 -20.99 20.15
CA SER A 404 -19.29 -21.75 19.67
C SER A 404 -18.00 -20.93 19.76
N ARG A 405 -16.92 -21.66 20.04
CA ARG A 405 -15.55 -21.17 20.27
C ARG A 405 -14.58 -21.82 19.29
N GLY A 406 -13.64 -21.03 18.78
CA GLY A 406 -12.53 -21.53 17.97
C GLY A 406 -11.50 -22.27 18.81
N TYR A 407 -10.34 -22.63 18.25
CA TYR A 407 -9.90 -22.36 16.88
C TYR A 407 -10.69 -23.19 15.84
N THR A 408 -10.61 -22.81 14.57
CA THR A 408 -10.97 -23.72 13.47
C THR A 408 -9.92 -24.84 13.33
N SER A 409 -10.23 -25.87 12.55
CA SER A 409 -9.41 -27.09 12.43
C SER A 409 -8.05 -26.83 11.75
N ASP A 410 -7.94 -25.82 10.89
CA ASP A 410 -6.67 -25.31 10.34
C ASP A 410 -5.99 -24.23 11.23
N LEU A 411 -6.41 -24.11 12.49
CA LEU A 411 -5.90 -23.20 13.51
C LEU A 411 -6.08 -21.70 13.21
N ARG A 412 -7.03 -21.31 12.34
CA ARG A 412 -7.43 -19.89 12.25
C ARG A 412 -8.29 -19.51 13.44
N VAL A 413 -8.12 -18.28 13.91
CA VAL A 413 -8.97 -17.70 14.94
C VAL A 413 -10.35 -17.40 14.35
N LYS A 414 -11.37 -17.94 15.02
CA LYS A 414 -12.80 -17.64 14.88
C LYS A 414 -13.41 -17.72 16.29
N PRO A 415 -14.50 -17.01 16.62
CA PRO A 415 -15.24 -16.04 15.79
C PRO A 415 -14.39 -14.81 15.43
N ASP A 416 -14.90 -13.93 14.57
CA ASP A 416 -14.23 -12.66 14.26
C ASP A 416 -14.62 -11.57 15.28
N VAL A 417 -15.87 -11.55 15.75
CA VAL A 417 -16.42 -10.54 16.68
C VAL A 417 -17.56 -11.11 17.50
N ALA A 418 -17.84 -10.54 18.67
CA ALA A 418 -18.99 -10.90 19.49
C ALA A 418 -20.03 -9.75 19.59
N THR A 419 -21.31 -10.11 19.47
CA THR A 419 -22.47 -9.22 19.69
C THR A 419 -23.49 -9.94 20.58
N ILE A 420 -24.41 -9.22 21.22
CA ILE A 420 -25.40 -9.86 22.09
C ILE A 420 -26.36 -10.73 21.22
N GLY A 421 -26.63 -11.94 21.70
CA GLY A 421 -27.49 -12.95 21.07
C GLY A 421 -28.38 -13.70 22.07
N SER A 422 -28.59 -13.14 23.27
CA SER A 422 -29.59 -13.59 24.26
C SER A 422 -30.48 -12.44 24.74
N SER A 423 -31.83 -12.54 24.62
CA SER A 423 -32.85 -11.67 25.28
C SER A 423 -33.70 -10.51 24.59
N ILE A 424 -33.73 -10.22 23.25
CA ILE A 424 -34.62 -9.23 22.52
C ILE A 424 -35.88 -9.86 21.96
N MET A 425 -36.94 -9.08 22.10
CA MET A 425 -38.12 -9.05 21.25
C MET A 425 -37.79 -8.53 19.83
N ALA A 426 -38.23 -9.26 18.81
CA ALA A 426 -38.33 -8.83 17.40
C ALA A 426 -39.55 -9.57 16.78
N PRO A 427 -39.98 -9.27 15.53
CA PRO A 427 -41.21 -9.76 14.90
C PRO A 427 -41.47 -11.27 15.03
N ASP A 428 -42.71 -11.63 15.39
CA ASP A 428 -43.20 -13.02 15.38
C ASP A 428 -44.08 -13.28 14.15
N ALA A 429 -43.57 -14.08 13.21
CA ALA A 429 -44.29 -14.46 11.99
C ALA A 429 -45.64 -15.18 12.26
N ALA A 430 -45.86 -15.73 13.47
CA ALA A 430 -47.14 -16.30 13.87
C ALA A 430 -48.23 -15.25 14.16
N THR A 431 -47.89 -13.95 14.18
CA THR A 431 -48.77 -12.81 14.46
C THR A 431 -48.61 -11.72 13.39
N GLN A 432 -49.45 -10.68 13.38
CA GLN A 432 -49.28 -9.56 12.44
C GLN A 432 -48.61 -8.34 13.11
N ASP A 433 -48.77 -8.22 14.42
CA ASP A 433 -48.35 -7.09 15.25
C ASP A 433 -47.41 -7.51 16.40
N GLY A 434 -47.24 -8.82 16.64
CA GLY A 434 -46.60 -9.36 17.83
C GLY A 434 -45.10 -9.64 17.68
N TYR A 435 -44.44 -9.73 18.83
CA TYR A 435 -42.98 -9.86 18.97
C TYR A 435 -42.62 -11.04 19.88
N THR A 436 -41.50 -11.73 19.61
CA THR A 436 -41.13 -13.00 20.28
C THR A 436 -39.63 -13.17 20.59
N SER A 437 -39.28 -14.29 21.23
CA SER A 437 -38.18 -14.46 22.20
C SER A 437 -37.61 -15.91 22.21
N LYS A 438 -36.30 -16.12 21.96
CA LYS A 438 -35.60 -17.44 21.86
C LYS A 438 -34.10 -17.36 22.33
N SER A 439 -33.07 -18.10 21.86
CA SER A 439 -31.64 -17.88 22.27
C SER A 439 -30.55 -18.37 21.28
N GLY A 440 -29.68 -17.51 20.70
CA GLY A 440 -28.60 -18.01 19.80
C GLY A 440 -27.71 -16.99 19.05
N THR A 441 -26.58 -17.49 18.53
CA THR A 441 -25.66 -16.79 17.59
C THR A 441 -26.33 -16.38 16.29
N SER A 442 -27.41 -17.07 15.91
CA SER A 442 -28.29 -16.71 14.80
C SER A 442 -28.90 -15.31 14.95
N MET A 443 -28.86 -14.69 16.14
CA MET A 443 -29.31 -13.30 16.35
C MET A 443 -28.23 -12.28 16.70
N ALA A 444 -27.09 -12.75 17.19
CA ALA A 444 -25.86 -11.98 17.17
C ALA A 444 -25.52 -11.55 15.71
N THR A 445 -25.72 -12.47 14.76
CA THR A 445 -25.42 -12.31 13.32
C THR A 445 -26.18 -11.19 12.62
N PRO A 446 -27.53 -11.14 12.58
CA PRO A 446 -28.29 -10.05 11.97
C PRO A 446 -28.13 -8.72 12.70
N LEU A 447 -27.77 -8.71 13.99
CA LEU A 447 -27.40 -7.46 14.63
C LEU A 447 -26.11 -6.91 14.01
N MET A 448 -25.10 -7.77 13.82
CA MET A 448 -23.87 -7.37 13.13
C MET A 448 -24.15 -6.98 11.67
N ALA A 449 -25.13 -7.60 11.00
CA ALA A 449 -25.60 -7.19 9.67
C ALA A 449 -26.25 -5.79 9.68
N GLY A 450 -27.07 -5.47 10.67
CA GLY A 450 -27.65 -4.13 10.83
C GLY A 450 -26.59 -3.08 11.21
N ILE A 451 -25.62 -3.43 12.07
CA ILE A 451 -24.45 -2.57 12.35
C ILE A 451 -23.64 -2.33 11.06
N ALA A 452 -23.44 -3.37 10.23
CA ALA A 452 -22.82 -3.23 8.92
C ALA A 452 -23.64 -2.34 7.97
N ALA A 453 -24.98 -2.36 8.05
CA ALA A 453 -25.83 -1.46 7.26
C ALA A 453 -25.73 0.01 7.71
N LEU A 454 -25.49 0.28 9.01
CA LEU A 454 -25.13 1.61 9.51
C LEU A 454 -23.73 2.04 9.04
N MET A 455 -22.75 1.13 9.06
CA MET A 455 -21.40 1.37 8.53
C MET A 455 -21.44 1.66 7.02
N ILE A 456 -22.28 0.96 6.26
CA ILE A 456 -22.53 1.23 4.84
C ILE A 456 -23.24 2.57 4.67
N GLN A 457 -24.24 2.94 5.47
CA GLN A 457 -24.84 4.28 5.33
C GLN A 457 -23.81 5.40 5.57
N ALA A 458 -22.89 5.22 6.53
CA ALA A 458 -21.79 6.13 6.80
C ALA A 458 -20.73 6.17 5.69
N ASN A 459 -20.41 5.03 5.09
CA ASN A 459 -19.51 4.93 3.94
C ASN A 459 -19.97 3.81 3.00
N PRO A 460 -20.81 4.12 2.00
CA PRO A 460 -21.36 3.09 1.12
C PRO A 460 -20.47 2.82 -0.09
N ASP A 461 -19.16 3.06 0.05
CA ASP A 461 -18.09 2.55 -0.81
C ASP A 461 -17.26 1.46 -0.10
N LEU A 462 -17.55 1.20 1.19
CA LEU A 462 -16.79 0.34 2.10
C LEU A 462 -16.75 -1.12 1.62
N THR A 463 -15.56 -1.66 1.39
CA THR A 463 -15.41 -3.07 1.00
C THR A 463 -15.56 -4.02 2.22
N PRO A 464 -15.94 -5.30 2.01
CA PRO A 464 -15.96 -6.30 3.07
C PRO A 464 -14.63 -6.44 3.81
N SER A 465 -13.50 -6.29 3.10
CA SER A 465 -12.16 -6.28 3.67
C SER A 465 -11.87 -5.10 4.59
N GLU A 466 -12.37 -3.90 4.27
CA GLU A 466 -12.20 -2.71 5.10
C GLU A 466 -13.14 -2.76 6.32
N LEU A 467 -14.38 -3.24 6.15
CA LEU A 467 -15.31 -3.48 7.25
C LEU A 467 -14.70 -4.48 8.25
N LYS A 468 -14.16 -5.60 7.76
CA LYS A 468 -13.49 -6.61 8.60
C LYS A 468 -12.22 -6.06 9.27
N ALA A 469 -11.51 -5.12 8.65
CA ALA A 469 -10.37 -4.42 9.27
C ALA A 469 -10.81 -3.43 10.37
N ILE A 470 -11.93 -2.72 10.19
CA ILE A 470 -12.52 -1.83 11.22
C ILE A 470 -12.96 -2.65 12.43
N VAL A 471 -13.67 -3.76 12.19
CA VAL A 471 -14.03 -4.73 13.24
C VAL A 471 -12.79 -5.23 13.98
N SER A 472 -11.72 -5.54 13.25
CA SER A 472 -10.45 -6.01 13.81
C SER A 472 -9.76 -4.99 14.73
N ASP A 473 -9.76 -3.71 14.38
CA ASP A 473 -9.12 -2.64 15.17
C ASP A 473 -10.03 -2.20 16.34
N LYS A 474 -11.27 -1.81 16.04
CA LYS A 474 -12.17 -1.05 16.92
C LYS A 474 -12.94 -1.88 17.94
N SER A 475 -12.98 -3.21 17.82
CA SER A 475 -13.73 -4.04 18.79
C SER A 475 -13.22 -3.85 20.22
N ILE A 476 -14.15 -3.81 21.18
CA ILE A 476 -13.86 -3.64 22.61
C ILE A 476 -13.19 -4.91 23.14
N GLU A 477 -11.94 -4.78 23.58
CA GLU A 477 -11.16 -5.83 24.21
C GLU A 477 -11.82 -6.34 25.51
N ARG A 478 -11.84 -7.67 25.71
CA ARG A 478 -12.45 -8.33 26.87
C ARG A 478 -11.43 -9.21 27.59
N GLU A 479 -11.37 -9.10 28.92
CA GLU A 479 -10.44 -9.88 29.74
C GLU A 479 -10.88 -11.36 29.84
N ILE A 480 -10.06 -12.28 29.33
CA ILE A 480 -10.27 -13.73 29.44
C ILE A 480 -10.26 -14.12 30.92
N SER A 481 -11.38 -14.61 31.44
CA SER A 481 -11.57 -14.89 32.87
C SER A 481 -11.00 -16.26 33.29
N LEU A 482 -9.66 -16.38 33.25
CA LEU A 482 -8.80 -17.54 33.53
C LEU A 482 -9.14 -18.43 34.74
N PHE A 483 -9.99 -17.98 35.67
CA PHE A 483 -10.46 -18.76 36.83
C PHE A 483 -11.95 -18.52 37.18
N GLY A 484 -12.77 -18.09 36.21
CA GLY A 484 -14.16 -17.69 36.42
C GLY A 484 -15.23 -18.40 35.58
N ASP A 485 -14.90 -18.90 34.37
CA ASP A 485 -15.94 -19.33 33.42
C ASP A 485 -16.70 -20.62 33.82
N ALA A 486 -17.95 -20.70 33.37
CA ALA A 486 -18.84 -21.84 33.53
C ALA A 486 -18.45 -23.05 32.65
N GLY A 487 -17.71 -22.84 31.55
CA GLY A 487 -17.10 -23.89 30.74
C GLY A 487 -15.57 -23.84 30.79
N LEU A 488 -14.93 -24.84 31.37
CA LEU A 488 -13.47 -25.03 31.33
C LEU A 488 -12.96 -25.48 29.93
N ASN A 489 -13.24 -24.66 28.91
CA ASN A 489 -12.81 -24.79 27.50
C ASN A 489 -11.95 -23.58 27.06
N ASP A 490 -11.17 -23.01 27.98
CA ASP A 490 -10.13 -22.04 27.62
C ASP A 490 -8.91 -22.81 27.06
N CYS A 491 -8.63 -22.62 25.76
CA CYS A 491 -7.40 -23.06 25.10
C CYS A 491 -6.54 -21.90 24.62
N SER A 492 -6.76 -20.68 25.09
CA SER A 492 -5.87 -19.54 24.81
C SER A 492 -4.52 -19.78 25.46
N LEU A 493 -3.58 -20.32 24.68
CA LEU A 493 -2.21 -20.64 25.12
C LEU A 493 -1.43 -19.40 25.57
N LEU A 494 -1.90 -18.20 25.21
CA LEU A 494 -1.40 -16.88 25.56
C LEU A 494 -2.60 -15.90 25.66
N GLU A 495 -2.46 -14.85 26.47
CA GLU A 495 -3.33 -13.66 26.42
C GLU A 495 -3.03 -12.87 25.13
N THR A 496 -3.65 -13.25 24.01
CA THR A 496 -3.39 -12.66 22.68
C THR A 496 -4.68 -12.39 21.91
N ARG A 497 -4.84 -11.15 21.44
CA ARG A 497 -5.89 -10.70 20.52
C ARG A 497 -5.46 -10.93 19.05
N PRO A 498 -6.30 -11.48 18.16
CA PRO A 498 -7.63 -12.02 18.43
C PRO A 498 -7.56 -13.36 19.18
N ASP A 499 -8.54 -13.59 20.06
CA ASP A 499 -8.68 -14.80 20.89
C ASP A 499 -9.76 -15.75 20.34
N ASN A 500 -9.83 -16.98 20.88
CA ASN A 500 -10.69 -18.03 20.35
C ASN A 500 -12.15 -18.01 20.88
N GLU A 501 -12.53 -17.00 21.67
CA GLU A 501 -13.87 -16.88 22.28
C GLU A 501 -14.61 -15.62 21.82
N PHE A 502 -13.94 -14.46 21.84
CA PHE A 502 -14.48 -13.16 21.43
C PHE A 502 -13.91 -12.68 20.08
N GLY A 503 -12.93 -13.37 19.50
CA GLY A 503 -12.28 -12.96 18.27
C GLY A 503 -11.47 -11.68 18.47
N TYR A 504 -11.80 -10.62 17.73
CA TYR A 504 -11.23 -9.29 17.95
C TYR A 504 -11.86 -8.54 19.14
N GLY A 505 -12.94 -9.05 19.74
CA GLY A 505 -13.61 -8.47 20.90
C GLY A 505 -15.13 -8.30 20.70
N GLN A 506 -15.75 -7.52 21.57
CA GLN A 506 -17.15 -7.11 21.41
C GLN A 506 -17.26 -6.00 20.35
N ALA A 507 -18.30 -6.03 19.51
CA ALA A 507 -18.57 -4.94 18.57
C ALA A 507 -18.91 -3.61 19.28
N ASP A 508 -18.45 -2.49 18.70
CA ASP A 508 -18.79 -1.14 19.15
C ASP A 508 -19.47 -0.41 17.97
N PRO A 509 -20.81 -0.34 17.92
CA PRO A 509 -21.54 0.28 16.81
C PRO A 509 -21.12 1.72 16.53
N VAL A 510 -20.85 2.51 17.58
CA VAL A 510 -20.46 3.92 17.44
C VAL A 510 -19.04 4.01 16.87
N ALA A 511 -18.07 3.32 17.47
CA ALA A 511 -16.69 3.34 16.98
C ALA A 511 -16.54 2.66 15.59
N PHE A 512 -17.39 1.68 15.26
CA PHE A 512 -17.45 1.06 13.94
C PHE A 512 -17.99 2.02 12.88
N VAL A 513 -19.10 2.71 13.15
CA VAL A 513 -19.73 3.66 12.23
C VAL A 513 -18.87 4.92 12.06
N GLU A 514 -18.28 5.43 13.15
CA GLU A 514 -17.33 6.54 13.11
C GLU A 514 -16.05 6.19 12.32
N ALA A 515 -15.54 4.96 12.45
CA ALA A 515 -14.35 4.51 11.70
C ALA A 515 -14.65 4.05 10.26
N ALA A 516 -15.90 3.66 9.94
CA ALA A 516 -16.33 3.37 8.58
C ALA A 516 -16.51 4.64 7.76
N GLY A 517 -17.21 5.63 8.33
CA GLY A 517 -17.46 6.93 7.71
C GLY A 517 -16.36 7.97 7.90
N SER A 518 -15.31 7.69 8.68
CA SER A 518 -14.33 8.70 9.13
C SER A 518 -15.02 9.95 9.69
N ILE A 519 -16.02 9.76 10.56
CA ILE A 519 -17.05 10.78 10.85
C ILE A 519 -16.53 11.87 11.79
N ASP A 520 -16.31 13.07 11.26
CA ASP A 520 -16.10 14.28 12.07
C ASP A 520 -17.46 14.92 12.41
N ARG A 521 -17.89 14.73 13.66
CA ARG A 521 -19.12 15.32 14.23
C ARG A 521 -19.17 16.86 14.24
N SER A 522 -18.09 17.55 13.86
CA SER A 522 -18.08 19.01 13.66
C SER A 522 -18.50 19.47 12.26
N LEU A 523 -18.60 18.52 11.31
CA LEU A 523 -19.01 18.73 9.93
C LEU A 523 -20.50 18.36 9.74
N ASN A 524 -21.19 19.06 8.84
CA ASN A 524 -22.60 18.81 8.55
C ASN A 524 -22.95 19.18 7.10
N VAL A 525 -23.79 18.38 6.45
CA VAL A 525 -24.28 18.58 5.07
C VAL A 525 -25.78 18.29 5.02
N SER A 526 -26.49 18.99 4.13
CA SER A 526 -27.93 18.81 3.93
C SER A 526 -28.34 19.17 2.50
N MET A 527 -29.20 18.35 1.90
CA MET A 527 -29.86 18.61 0.62
C MET A 527 -31.17 19.39 0.79
N ASP A 528 -31.50 20.27 -0.15
CA ASP A 528 -32.79 20.96 -0.24
C ASP A 528 -33.90 20.06 -0.81
N ILE A 529 -33.92 18.78 -0.42
CA ILE A 529 -34.84 17.74 -0.92
C ILE A 529 -35.70 17.20 0.23
N HIS A 530 -37.01 17.35 0.10
CA HIS A 530 -37.96 16.63 0.95
C HIS A 530 -37.96 15.14 0.58
N SER A 531 -38.13 14.26 1.58
CA SER A 531 -38.32 12.82 1.35
C SER A 531 -39.47 12.58 0.36
N MET A 532 -39.27 11.63 -0.55
CA MET A 532 -40.20 11.30 -1.66
C MET A 532 -40.37 12.42 -2.70
N GLY A 533 -39.34 13.25 -2.92
CA GLY A 533 -39.32 14.23 -4.01
C GLY A 533 -39.18 13.59 -5.41
N GLU A 534 -39.92 14.10 -6.39
CA GLU A 534 -39.76 13.77 -7.82
C GLU A 534 -38.52 14.47 -8.43
N VAL A 535 -37.63 13.71 -9.06
CA VAL A 535 -36.36 14.20 -9.60
C VAL A 535 -36.27 13.94 -11.11
N LEU A 536 -36.09 15.00 -11.89
CA LEU A 536 -36.16 15.00 -13.35
C LEU A 536 -34.81 14.71 -14.03
N ASN A 537 -34.85 14.16 -15.23
CA ASN A 537 -33.66 13.86 -16.03
C ASN A 537 -32.85 15.15 -16.31
N GLN A 538 -31.59 15.17 -15.86
CA GLN A 538 -30.69 16.33 -15.86
C GLN A 538 -31.10 17.53 -14.96
N SER A 539 -31.85 17.31 -13.88
CA SER A 539 -32.09 18.35 -12.87
C SER A 539 -30.81 18.75 -12.12
N TYR A 540 -30.82 19.96 -11.56
CA TYR A 540 -29.86 20.40 -10.55
C TYR A 540 -30.40 20.11 -9.15
N ILE A 541 -29.51 19.77 -8.22
CA ILE A 541 -29.77 19.58 -6.79
C ILE A 541 -28.89 20.57 -6.03
N SER A 542 -29.48 21.30 -5.09
CA SER A 542 -28.76 22.20 -4.19
C SER A 542 -28.81 21.71 -2.74
N GLY A 543 -27.93 22.27 -1.94
CA GLY A 543 -27.97 22.12 -0.49
C GLY A 543 -27.09 23.12 0.23
N THR A 544 -26.94 22.90 1.54
CA THR A 544 -26.02 23.67 2.39
C THR A 544 -25.10 22.73 3.16
N ALA A 545 -23.85 23.15 3.36
CA ALA A 545 -22.89 22.48 4.21
C ALA A 545 -22.31 23.46 5.25
N SER A 546 -21.74 22.92 6.33
CA SER A 546 -21.17 23.71 7.42
C SER A 546 -20.12 22.92 8.22
N GLY A 547 -19.32 23.63 9.02
CA GLY A 547 -18.18 23.08 9.77
C GLY A 547 -16.83 23.34 9.08
N VAL A 548 -16.83 23.40 7.75
CA VAL A 548 -15.62 23.55 6.93
C VAL A 548 -15.22 25.03 6.75
N ALA A 549 -13.91 25.27 6.61
CA ALA A 549 -13.35 26.61 6.40
C ALA A 549 -13.25 26.97 4.90
N PRO A 550 -13.32 28.26 4.53
CA PRO A 550 -13.13 28.74 3.17
C PRO A 550 -11.92 28.14 2.44
N GLY A 551 -12.19 27.40 1.36
CA GLY A 551 -11.20 26.74 0.50
C GLY A 551 -10.75 25.35 0.97
N GLN A 552 -11.48 24.72 1.89
CA GLN A 552 -11.27 23.33 2.31
C GLN A 552 -12.50 22.47 1.98
N GLY A 553 -12.31 21.15 1.97
CA GLY A 553 -13.32 20.13 1.71
C GLY A 553 -13.97 20.16 0.32
N GLU A 554 -14.84 19.19 0.10
CA GLU A 554 -15.64 18.99 -1.10
C GLU A 554 -17.00 18.37 -0.72
N VAL A 555 -18.11 18.93 -1.20
CA VAL A 555 -19.40 18.22 -1.16
C VAL A 555 -19.45 17.26 -2.33
N GLN A 556 -19.58 15.98 -2.04
CA GLN A 556 -19.75 14.92 -3.01
C GLN A 556 -21.19 14.42 -2.97
N VAL A 557 -21.76 14.12 -4.14
CA VAL A 557 -23.12 13.58 -4.28
C VAL A 557 -23.11 12.35 -5.19
N ARG A 558 -23.91 11.34 -4.86
CA ARG A 558 -24.20 10.18 -5.74
C ARG A 558 -25.69 9.82 -5.71
N VAL A 559 -26.11 9.02 -6.70
CA VAL A 559 -27.49 8.50 -6.81
C VAL A 559 -27.46 6.98 -6.91
N GLY A 560 -28.07 6.28 -5.96
CA GLY A 560 -27.99 4.82 -5.83
C GLY A 560 -26.53 4.33 -5.83
N VAL A 561 -26.26 3.30 -6.62
CA VAL A 561 -24.93 2.67 -6.81
C VAL A 561 -23.99 3.42 -7.79
N SER A 562 -24.30 4.66 -8.17
CA SER A 562 -23.41 5.45 -9.05
C SER A 562 -22.21 6.04 -8.30
N GLN A 563 -21.12 6.31 -9.04
CA GLN A 563 -19.92 6.92 -8.46
C GLN A 563 -20.19 8.33 -7.92
N TRP A 564 -19.60 8.66 -6.78
CA TRP A 564 -19.58 10.01 -6.22
C TRP A 564 -19.04 11.05 -7.20
N LYS A 565 -19.71 12.20 -7.23
CA LYS A 565 -19.34 13.36 -8.04
C LYS A 565 -19.23 14.60 -7.16
N ALA A 566 -18.18 15.38 -7.38
CA ALA A 566 -18.07 16.70 -6.78
C ALA A 566 -19.24 17.60 -7.21
N ALA A 567 -19.87 18.25 -6.24
CA ALA A 567 -20.74 19.40 -6.47
C ALA A 567 -19.91 20.66 -6.78
N GLU A 568 -20.52 21.67 -7.37
CA GLU A 568 -19.92 23.00 -7.50
C GLU A 568 -20.26 23.83 -6.24
N ASP A 569 -19.24 24.35 -5.56
CA ASP A 569 -19.45 25.33 -4.49
C ASP A 569 -19.92 26.66 -5.10
N THR A 570 -21.14 27.07 -4.73
CA THR A 570 -21.75 28.33 -5.16
C THR A 570 -21.63 29.44 -4.11
N SER A 571 -21.03 29.13 -2.95
CA SER A 571 -20.79 30.09 -1.87
C SER A 571 -19.93 31.27 -2.33
N PRO A 572 -20.33 32.52 -2.03
CA PRO A 572 -19.50 33.71 -2.23
C PRO A 572 -18.19 33.72 -1.41
N LEU A 573 -18.03 32.79 -0.46
CA LEU A 573 -16.85 32.66 0.41
C LEU A 573 -15.99 31.44 0.06
N GLY A 574 -16.50 30.47 -0.68
CA GLY A 574 -15.80 29.21 -0.98
C GLY A 574 -15.77 28.22 0.21
N ASP A 575 -16.80 28.24 1.05
CA ASP A 575 -16.92 27.46 2.30
C ASP A 575 -18.04 26.40 2.25
N TRP A 576 -18.51 26.03 1.06
CA TRP A 576 -19.61 25.08 0.83
C TRP A 576 -20.95 25.43 1.49
N ALA A 577 -21.10 26.64 2.03
CA ALA A 577 -22.33 27.11 2.65
C ALA A 577 -23.55 27.11 1.70
N GLN A 578 -23.30 27.10 0.39
CA GLN A 578 -24.28 26.80 -0.66
C GLN A 578 -23.60 25.99 -1.77
N TRP A 579 -24.11 24.82 -2.09
CA TRP A 579 -23.55 23.96 -3.13
C TRP A 579 -24.63 23.53 -4.13
N GLU A 580 -24.23 23.23 -5.37
CA GLU A 580 -25.15 22.78 -6.43
C GLU A 580 -24.47 21.70 -7.29
N ILE A 581 -25.19 20.64 -7.66
CA ILE A 581 -24.72 19.62 -8.61
C ILE A 581 -25.76 19.34 -9.68
N LYS A 582 -25.32 19.08 -10.91
CA LYS A 582 -26.19 18.60 -11.99
C LYS A 582 -26.15 17.07 -12.06
N LEU A 583 -27.33 16.44 -12.05
CA LEU A 583 -27.44 14.99 -12.21
C LEU A 583 -27.18 14.50 -13.64
N ASP A 584 -26.69 13.26 -13.71
CA ASP A 584 -26.59 12.47 -14.95
C ASP A 584 -27.98 12.05 -15.46
N PRO A 585 -28.11 11.69 -16.74
CA PRO A 585 -29.37 11.19 -17.30
C PRO A 585 -29.63 9.73 -16.91
N HIS A 586 -30.65 9.48 -16.10
CA HIS A 586 -31.25 8.16 -15.89
C HIS A 586 -32.16 7.76 -17.06
N ASN A 587 -32.27 6.46 -17.35
CA ASN A 587 -33.07 5.91 -18.46
C ASN A 587 -34.40 5.29 -18.01
N GLU A 588 -34.57 5.03 -16.72
CA GLU A 588 -35.74 4.36 -16.15
C GLU A 588 -36.23 5.15 -14.94
N SER A 589 -37.55 5.11 -14.69
CA SER A 589 -38.18 5.80 -13.57
C SER A 589 -38.38 4.82 -12.40
N GLY A 590 -37.98 5.20 -11.20
CA GLY A 590 -38.06 4.32 -10.02
C GLY A 590 -37.56 4.98 -8.73
N ASN A 591 -37.73 4.28 -7.62
CA ASN A 591 -37.24 4.71 -6.31
C ASN A 591 -35.72 4.64 -6.27
N SER A 592 -35.07 5.66 -5.70
CA SER A 592 -33.62 5.69 -5.52
C SER A 592 -33.25 6.54 -4.30
N THR A 593 -32.03 6.37 -3.79
CA THR A 593 -31.49 7.20 -2.71
C THR A 593 -30.43 8.12 -3.28
N ILE A 594 -30.54 9.42 -3.03
CA ILE A 594 -29.47 10.38 -3.26
C ILE A 594 -28.70 10.52 -1.95
N TYR A 595 -27.37 10.49 -2.03
CA TYR A 595 -26.47 10.63 -0.90
C TYR A 595 -25.62 11.87 -1.11
N ALA A 596 -25.44 12.70 -0.09
CA ALA A 596 -24.50 13.81 -0.07
C ALA A 596 -23.57 13.70 1.14
N ARG A 597 -22.26 13.82 0.94
CA ARG A 597 -21.25 13.84 2.01
C ARG A 597 -20.28 15.00 1.83
N LEU A 598 -19.84 15.61 2.92
CA LEU A 598 -18.85 16.68 2.92
C LEU A 598 -17.51 16.09 3.37
N VAL A 599 -16.64 15.79 2.41
CA VAL A 599 -15.30 15.22 2.64
C VAL A 599 -14.33 16.38 2.90
N VAL A 600 -13.61 16.39 4.02
CA VAL A 600 -12.50 17.33 4.26
C VAL A 600 -11.16 16.67 3.93
N ASP A 601 -10.98 15.45 4.40
CA ASP A 601 -9.97 14.48 3.98
C ASP A 601 -10.47 13.06 4.31
N ASP A 602 -9.67 12.03 4.00
CA ASP A 602 -10.07 10.62 4.14
C ASP A 602 -10.33 10.20 5.61
N ASP A 603 -9.85 10.98 6.58
CA ASP A 603 -10.04 10.78 8.03
C ASP A 603 -11.10 11.74 8.64
N HIS A 604 -11.65 12.69 7.86
CA HIS A 604 -12.66 13.67 8.32
C HIS A 604 -13.73 13.91 7.25
N ILE A 605 -14.87 13.22 7.40
CA ILE A 605 -16.05 13.33 6.54
C ILE A 605 -17.26 13.68 7.43
N SER A 606 -18.22 14.45 6.92
CA SER A 606 -19.51 14.60 7.61
C SER A 606 -20.29 13.28 7.65
N PRO A 607 -21.27 13.13 8.57
CA PRO A 607 -22.36 12.20 8.35
C PRO A 607 -22.95 12.36 6.94
N VAL A 608 -23.36 11.26 6.32
CA VAL A 608 -23.92 11.24 4.96
C VAL A 608 -25.40 11.62 5.03
N ASP A 609 -25.79 12.71 4.37
CA ASP A 609 -27.20 13.04 4.19
C ASP A 609 -27.79 12.13 3.10
N ALA A 610 -28.69 11.23 3.48
CA ALA A 610 -29.36 10.29 2.58
C ALA A 610 -30.84 10.67 2.39
N ARG A 611 -31.29 10.76 1.13
CA ARG A 611 -32.66 11.20 0.78
C ARG A 611 -33.29 10.24 -0.24
N ARG A 612 -34.39 9.59 0.15
CA ARG A 612 -35.26 8.78 -0.74
C ARG A 612 -35.97 9.69 -1.75
N VAL A 613 -35.86 9.38 -3.04
CA VAL A 613 -36.44 10.14 -4.17
C VAL A 613 -37.08 9.22 -5.22
N ILE A 614 -37.91 9.78 -6.08
CA ILE A 614 -38.45 9.10 -7.27
C ILE A 614 -37.82 9.74 -8.52
N LEU A 615 -37.00 8.97 -9.25
CA LEU A 615 -36.42 9.40 -10.51
C LEU A 615 -37.46 9.32 -11.64
N LEU A 616 -37.54 10.35 -12.50
CA LEU A 616 -38.47 10.41 -13.64
C LEU A 616 -37.76 10.74 -14.96
N ASP A 617 -37.93 9.91 -16.00
CA ASP A 617 -37.35 10.16 -17.34
C ASP A 617 -38.06 11.30 -18.11
N LEU A 618 -37.75 12.54 -17.72
CA LEU A 618 -38.26 13.78 -18.33
C LEU A 618 -37.20 14.90 -18.24
N LEU A 619 -36.83 15.51 -19.38
CA LEU A 619 -35.68 16.41 -19.50
C LEU A 619 -35.87 17.84 -18.94
N ALA A 620 -34.84 18.34 -18.24
CA ALA A 620 -34.73 19.72 -17.77
C ALA A 620 -34.16 20.74 -18.83
N PRO A 621 -34.41 22.07 -18.68
CA PRO A 621 -33.87 23.12 -19.56
C PRO A 621 -32.41 23.52 -19.24
N VAL A 622 -31.72 24.22 -20.16
CA VAL A 622 -30.25 24.46 -20.10
C VAL A 622 -29.82 25.91 -20.45
N GLU A 623 -28.88 26.47 -19.67
CA GLU A 623 -27.96 27.58 -20.02
C GLU A 623 -26.49 27.17 -19.71
N ALA A 624 -25.44 27.94 -20.09
CA ALA A 624 -24.03 27.48 -20.05
C ALA A 624 -22.93 28.57 -20.12
N THR A 625 -21.73 28.34 -19.54
CA THR A 625 -20.46 29.09 -19.86
C THR A 625 -19.14 28.40 -19.45
N ASP A 626 -18.26 28.15 -20.44
CA ASP A 626 -16.77 28.18 -20.51
C ASP A 626 -15.83 27.58 -19.42
N SER A 627 -14.51 27.59 -19.69
CA SER A 627 -13.53 26.57 -19.25
C SER A 627 -12.39 27.05 -18.32
N SER A 628 -11.86 26.13 -17.50
CA SER A 628 -10.76 26.39 -16.54
C SER A 628 -9.85 25.16 -16.31
N SER A 629 -8.69 25.09 -16.99
CA SER A 629 -7.72 23.98 -16.84
C SER A 629 -6.51 24.30 -15.96
N SER A 630 -6.00 25.53 -15.96
CA SER A 630 -4.73 25.90 -15.29
C SER A 630 -4.84 26.12 -13.77
N ARG A 631 -6.06 26.22 -13.23
CA ARG A 631 -6.28 26.42 -11.78
C ARG A 631 -6.20 25.13 -10.96
N ILE A 632 -6.77 24.04 -11.48
CA ILE A 632 -6.94 22.76 -10.77
C ILE A 632 -5.58 22.20 -10.31
N LEU A 633 -4.56 22.24 -11.17
CA LEU A 633 -3.22 21.75 -10.84
C LEU A 633 -2.51 22.52 -9.71
N ILE A 634 -2.76 23.83 -9.59
CA ILE A 634 -2.15 24.66 -8.54
C ILE A 634 -2.87 24.43 -7.20
N VAL A 635 -4.19 24.18 -7.23
CA VAL A 635 -4.98 23.84 -6.03
C VAL A 635 -4.52 22.52 -5.44
N GLY A 636 -4.47 21.42 -6.21
CA GLY A 636 -4.08 20.10 -5.68
C GLY A 636 -2.68 20.07 -5.04
N LEU A 637 -1.69 20.73 -5.65
CA LEU A 637 -0.34 20.87 -5.09
C LEU A 637 -0.29 21.75 -3.83
N SER A 638 -1.23 22.70 -3.69
CA SER A 638 -1.38 23.50 -2.48
C SER A 638 -2.11 22.73 -1.39
N LEU A 639 -3.10 21.89 -1.75
CA LEU A 639 -3.89 21.08 -0.83
C LEU A 639 -3.02 20.05 -0.10
N ILE A 640 -2.18 19.29 -0.82
CA ILE A 640 -1.25 18.32 -0.20
C ILE A 640 -0.24 19.01 0.73
N LEU A 641 0.21 20.23 0.38
CA LEU A 641 1.06 21.04 1.23
C LEU A 641 0.32 21.59 2.46
N LEU A 642 -0.99 21.84 2.35
CA LEU A 642 -1.87 22.22 3.45
C LEU A 642 -2.21 21.04 4.36
N VAL A 643 -2.46 19.84 3.85
CA VAL A 643 -2.68 18.62 4.63
C VAL A 643 -1.43 18.26 5.44
N LEU A 644 -0.23 18.29 4.81
CA LEU A 644 1.03 18.11 5.54
C LEU A 644 1.28 19.21 6.59
N LEU A 645 0.84 20.44 6.34
CA LEU A 645 0.92 21.53 7.31
C LEU A 645 -0.11 21.35 8.44
N ALA A 646 -1.33 20.90 8.12
CA ALA A 646 -2.41 20.63 9.06
C ALA A 646 -2.05 19.48 10.00
N TYR A 647 -1.56 18.35 9.48
CA TYR A 647 -1.03 17.23 10.27
C TYR A 647 0.04 17.69 11.27
N VAL A 648 0.95 18.57 10.85
CA VAL A 648 2.01 19.15 11.71
C VAL A 648 1.47 20.20 12.69
N LEU A 649 0.34 20.86 12.41
CA LEU A 649 -0.32 21.85 13.28
C LEU A 649 -1.33 21.23 14.26
N TYR A 650 -1.92 20.09 13.90
CA TYR A 650 -2.83 19.26 14.71
C TYR A 650 -2.02 18.49 15.74
N ASN A 651 -1.11 17.63 15.28
CA ASN A 651 -0.17 16.89 16.13
C ASN A 651 0.91 17.78 16.75
N ARG A 652 0.81 19.12 16.67
CA ARG A 652 1.88 20.06 17.05
C ARG A 652 2.35 19.85 18.49
N GLU A 653 1.47 19.49 19.42
CA GLU A 653 1.81 19.47 20.85
C GLU A 653 2.54 18.17 21.18
N GLN A 654 2.03 17.02 20.73
CA GLN A 654 2.74 15.74 20.77
C GLN A 654 4.06 15.80 19.99
N LEU A 655 4.07 16.30 18.75
CA LEU A 655 5.30 16.43 17.95
C LEU A 655 6.30 17.41 18.57
N VAL A 656 5.86 18.46 19.29
CA VAL A 656 6.77 19.35 20.02
C VAL A 656 7.34 18.64 21.25
N GLU A 657 6.52 17.95 22.04
CA GLU A 657 7.00 17.19 23.20
C GLU A 657 7.96 16.06 22.77
N GLU A 658 7.61 15.27 21.76
CA GLU A 658 8.50 14.24 21.18
C GLU A 658 9.74 14.81 20.50
N LEU A 659 9.71 16.02 19.93
CA LEU A 659 10.89 16.64 19.29
C LEU A 659 11.86 17.26 20.32
N PHE A 660 11.34 17.69 21.48
CA PHE A 660 12.14 18.28 22.56
C PHE A 660 12.50 17.30 23.68
N ASP A 661 11.91 16.09 23.72
CA ASP A 661 12.42 14.99 24.53
C ASP A 661 13.84 14.58 24.10
N GLY A 662 14.66 14.20 25.08
CA GLY A 662 16.12 14.05 24.95
C GLY A 662 16.84 15.37 24.68
N GLN A 663 18.14 15.46 24.98
CA GLN A 663 18.92 16.69 24.71
C GLN A 663 19.68 16.62 23.38
N SER A 664 19.88 15.43 22.80
CA SER A 664 20.72 15.16 21.64
C SER A 664 20.07 14.23 20.61
N LEU A 665 20.58 14.27 19.37
CA LEU A 665 20.05 13.46 18.27
C LEU A 665 20.22 11.94 18.46
N THR A 666 21.17 11.48 19.28
CA THR A 666 21.32 10.04 19.56
C THR A 666 20.27 9.49 20.52
N GLU A 667 19.71 10.34 21.38
CA GLU A 667 18.70 9.95 22.36
C GLU A 667 17.33 9.81 21.68
N ASN A 668 16.91 10.83 20.91
CA ASN A 668 15.55 10.91 20.37
C ASN A 668 15.45 10.62 18.86
N ARG A 669 14.51 9.73 18.49
CA ARG A 669 14.29 9.23 17.12
C ARG A 669 13.61 10.25 16.20
N LEU A 670 12.54 10.90 16.66
CA LEU A 670 11.81 11.90 15.87
C LEU A 670 12.73 13.08 15.54
N ARG A 671 13.42 13.60 16.56
CA ARG A 671 14.39 14.71 16.45
C ARG A 671 15.54 14.40 15.50
N ARG A 672 16.04 13.15 15.50
CA ARG A 672 17.02 12.65 14.52
C ARG A 672 16.46 12.68 13.11
N MET A 673 15.31 12.06 12.88
CA MET A 673 14.70 11.93 11.56
C MET A 673 14.32 13.28 10.95
N VAL A 674 13.60 14.12 11.69
CA VAL A 674 13.17 15.46 11.28
C VAL A 674 14.38 16.35 10.96
N SER A 675 15.44 16.29 11.77
CA SER A 675 16.65 17.10 11.53
C SER A 675 17.33 16.75 10.20
N LEU A 676 17.47 15.45 9.88
CA LEU A 676 18.07 15.02 8.61
C LEU A 676 17.19 15.39 7.42
N CYS A 677 15.86 15.22 7.55
CA CYS A 677 14.87 15.57 6.53
C CYS A 677 14.88 17.07 6.19
N VAL A 678 14.87 17.95 7.19
CA VAL A 678 14.91 19.42 7.00
C VAL A 678 16.24 19.87 6.35
N LEU A 679 17.36 19.24 6.69
CA LEU A 679 18.64 19.49 6.02
C LEU A 679 18.66 18.99 4.57
N TYR A 680 17.95 17.91 4.25
CA TYR A 680 17.76 17.45 2.86
C TYR A 680 16.80 18.33 2.06
N PHE A 681 15.75 18.89 2.68
CA PHE A 681 14.85 19.87 2.04
C PHE A 681 15.61 21.13 1.60
N ALA A 682 16.49 21.66 2.45
CA ALA A 682 17.29 22.85 2.16
C ALA A 682 18.17 22.74 0.90
N GLN A 683 18.69 21.54 0.58
CA GLN A 683 19.46 21.31 -0.64
C GLN A 683 18.59 21.03 -1.88
N GLY A 684 17.32 20.62 -1.69
CA GLY A 684 16.37 20.40 -2.79
C GLY A 684 15.86 21.70 -3.41
N LEU A 685 15.63 22.73 -2.60
CA LEU A 685 15.01 23.99 -3.04
C LEU A 685 15.85 24.76 -4.08
N PRO A 686 17.18 24.93 -3.93
CA PRO A 686 18.02 25.47 -5.01
C PRO A 686 18.09 24.57 -6.25
N TRP A 687 18.02 23.25 -6.07
CA TRP A 687 18.06 22.32 -7.20
C TRP A 687 16.82 22.47 -8.08
N GLY A 688 15.61 22.44 -7.49
CA GLY A 688 14.34 22.62 -8.22
C GLY A 688 14.24 23.95 -8.97
N PHE A 689 14.71 25.04 -8.35
CA PHE A 689 14.80 26.35 -9.01
C PHE A 689 15.62 26.28 -10.31
N VAL A 690 16.81 25.64 -10.27
CA VAL A 690 17.71 25.60 -11.43
C VAL A 690 17.26 24.58 -12.48
N THR A 691 16.83 23.38 -12.08
CA THR A 691 16.53 22.29 -13.03
C THR A 691 15.14 22.39 -13.67
N VAL A 692 14.20 23.12 -13.05
CA VAL A 692 12.86 23.34 -13.60
C VAL A 692 12.70 24.80 -14.03
N ALA A 693 12.48 25.71 -13.07
CA ALA A 693 11.99 27.05 -13.36
C ALA A 693 12.98 27.94 -14.14
N PHE A 694 14.28 27.84 -13.87
CA PHE A 694 15.30 28.55 -14.65
C PHE A 694 15.58 27.86 -15.99
N ALA A 695 15.44 26.54 -16.08
CA ALA A 695 15.66 25.79 -17.32
C ALA A 695 14.54 26.03 -18.34
N SER A 696 13.29 25.98 -17.90
CA SER A 696 12.11 26.30 -18.73
C SER A 696 12.14 27.75 -19.20
N TYR A 697 12.51 28.69 -18.33
CA TYR A 697 12.69 30.11 -18.66
C TYR A 697 13.73 30.31 -19.77
N LEU A 698 14.86 29.61 -19.73
CA LEU A 698 15.87 29.66 -20.79
C LEU A 698 15.36 29.04 -22.11
N SER A 699 14.62 27.93 -22.05
CA SER A 699 14.04 27.29 -23.25
C SER A 699 13.05 28.21 -23.98
N ASP A 700 12.16 28.87 -23.23
CA ASP A 700 11.20 29.86 -23.72
C ASP A 700 11.92 31.10 -24.30
N ASN A 701 13.04 31.51 -23.69
CA ASN A 701 13.90 32.59 -24.20
C ASN A 701 14.86 32.14 -25.33
N GLY A 702 14.61 30.96 -25.93
CA GLY A 702 15.28 30.51 -27.15
C GLY A 702 16.67 29.89 -26.99
N PHE A 703 17.07 29.51 -25.77
CA PHE A 703 18.30 28.74 -25.56
C PHE A 703 18.13 27.29 -26.00
N THR A 704 19.15 26.71 -26.62
CA THR A 704 19.08 25.36 -27.17
C THR A 704 19.19 24.27 -26.10
N PRO A 705 18.71 23.03 -26.36
CA PRO A 705 18.97 21.85 -25.51
C PRO A 705 20.45 21.63 -25.18
N GLN A 706 21.36 22.04 -26.06
CA GLN A 706 22.80 21.95 -25.78
C GLN A 706 23.24 22.94 -24.69
N GLU A 707 22.69 24.15 -24.67
CA GLU A 707 23.03 25.19 -23.68
C GLU A 707 22.39 24.89 -22.32
N ILE A 708 21.15 24.39 -22.31
CA ILE A 708 20.48 23.87 -21.11
C ILE A 708 21.25 22.66 -20.56
N GLY A 709 21.73 21.75 -21.42
CA GLY A 709 22.63 20.65 -21.02
C GLY A 709 23.96 21.15 -20.43
N ILE A 710 24.55 22.23 -20.95
CA ILE A 710 25.77 22.83 -20.37
C ILE A 710 25.49 23.45 -18.99
N LEU A 711 24.32 24.08 -18.78
CA LEU A 711 23.87 24.52 -17.45
C LEU A 711 23.78 23.33 -16.49
N PHE A 712 23.03 22.28 -16.84
CA PHE A 712 22.84 21.09 -15.97
C PHE A 712 24.16 20.37 -15.65
N ALA A 713 25.02 20.20 -16.65
CA ALA A 713 26.38 19.67 -16.45
C ALA A 713 27.18 20.52 -15.45
N THR A 714 27.08 21.85 -15.53
CA THR A 714 27.79 22.75 -14.61
C THR A 714 27.21 22.71 -13.20
N VAL A 715 25.88 22.59 -13.06
CA VAL A 715 25.18 22.46 -11.78
C VAL A 715 25.53 21.17 -11.05
N ALA A 716 25.57 20.04 -11.76
CA ALA A 716 25.89 18.73 -11.20
C ALA A 716 27.40 18.52 -10.95
N LEU A 717 28.28 19.32 -11.56
CA LEU A 717 29.73 19.12 -11.48
C LEU A 717 30.32 19.19 -10.05
N PRO A 718 29.93 20.11 -9.14
CA PRO A 718 30.39 20.07 -7.75
C PRO A 718 29.97 18.82 -6.97
N TRP A 719 28.87 18.17 -7.36
CA TRP A 719 28.36 16.94 -6.74
C TRP A 719 29.18 15.70 -7.16
N THR A 720 29.92 15.78 -8.28
CA THR A 720 30.92 14.78 -8.69
C THR A 720 32.14 14.74 -7.75
N PHE A 721 32.40 15.82 -7.01
CA PHE A 721 33.60 15.96 -6.18
C PHE A 721 33.34 15.81 -4.68
N LYS A 722 32.15 15.31 -4.29
CA LYS A 722 31.77 15.01 -2.89
C LYS A 722 32.82 14.20 -2.12
N TRP A 723 33.49 13.25 -2.78
CA TRP A 723 34.56 12.43 -2.20
C TRP A 723 35.75 13.23 -1.63
N ILE A 724 35.91 14.51 -2.00
CA ILE A 724 36.91 15.40 -1.41
C ILE A 724 36.48 15.88 -0.02
N TRP A 725 35.17 16.03 0.23
CA TRP A 725 34.66 16.65 1.46
C TRP A 725 34.74 15.76 2.70
N GLY A 726 34.42 14.46 2.60
CA GLY A 726 34.45 13.53 3.73
C GLY A 726 35.76 13.61 4.52
N PRO A 727 36.93 13.33 3.90
CA PRO A 727 38.24 13.44 4.55
C PRO A 727 38.57 14.83 5.12
N VAL A 728 37.98 15.92 4.60
CA VAL A 728 38.17 17.29 5.12
C VAL A 728 37.34 17.48 6.40
N ILE A 729 36.08 17.05 6.41
CA ILE A 729 35.18 17.10 7.58
C ILE A 729 35.73 16.20 8.71
N ASP A 730 36.21 15.00 8.36
CA ASP A 730 36.80 14.03 9.30
C ASP A 730 38.11 14.51 9.95
N THR A 731 38.91 15.32 9.25
CA THR A 731 40.21 15.81 9.76
C THR A 731 40.15 17.19 10.40
N LEU A 732 39.12 17.99 10.13
CA LEU A 732 38.97 19.38 10.61
C LEU A 732 37.65 19.58 11.37
N ASN A 733 37.46 18.81 12.45
CA ASN A 733 36.33 18.96 13.37
C ASN A 733 36.74 19.49 14.76
N LEU A 734 35.75 19.90 15.55
CA LEU A 734 35.92 20.35 16.94
C LEU A 734 34.92 19.59 17.83
N PRO A 735 35.24 18.38 18.31
CA PRO A 735 34.27 17.50 19.00
C PRO A 735 33.52 18.14 20.18
N GLN A 736 34.10 19.17 20.80
CA GLN A 736 33.49 19.98 21.85
C GLN A 736 32.16 20.67 21.44
N PHE A 737 31.96 20.93 20.14
CA PHE A 737 30.83 21.69 19.59
C PHE A 737 29.94 20.90 18.61
N GLY A 738 30.19 19.59 18.51
CA GLY A 738 29.71 18.74 17.42
C GLY A 738 30.77 18.51 16.35
N THR A 739 30.79 17.30 15.82
CA THR A 739 31.72 16.80 14.79
C THR A 739 31.35 17.28 13.38
N ARG A 740 30.05 17.47 13.08
CA ARG A 740 29.52 17.73 11.72
C ARG A 740 28.81 19.08 11.60
N ARG A 741 28.14 19.53 12.67
CA ARG A 741 27.31 20.74 12.77
C ARG A 741 27.99 22.01 12.27
N LEU A 742 29.28 22.21 12.56
CA LEU A 742 30.03 23.39 12.11
C LEU A 742 30.19 23.44 10.58
N TRP A 743 30.31 22.29 9.92
CA TRP A 743 30.40 22.18 8.46
C TRP A 743 29.05 22.41 7.79
N ILE A 744 27.96 21.89 8.38
CA ILE A 744 26.57 22.15 7.95
C ILE A 744 26.27 23.66 7.98
N LEU A 745 26.57 24.34 9.10
CA LEU A 745 26.37 25.78 9.26
C LEU A 745 27.22 26.61 8.27
N PHE A 746 28.49 26.23 8.06
CA PHE A 746 29.36 26.90 7.10
C PHE A 746 28.83 26.75 5.65
N ALA A 747 28.34 25.57 5.30
CA ALA A 747 27.76 25.30 3.98
C ALA A 747 26.46 26.09 3.75
N GLN A 748 25.54 26.09 4.71
CA GLN A 748 24.30 26.87 4.63
C GLN A 748 24.56 28.37 4.49
N PHE A 749 25.53 28.91 5.22
CA PHE A 749 25.94 30.32 5.09
C PHE A 749 26.51 30.63 3.69
N GLY A 750 27.31 29.74 3.12
CA GLY A 750 27.82 29.88 1.74
C GLY A 750 26.72 29.78 0.67
N MET A 751 25.73 28.91 0.87
CA MET A 751 24.53 28.84 0.02
C MET A 751 23.70 30.13 0.08
N ALA A 752 23.50 30.70 1.27
CA ALA A 752 22.79 31.96 1.45
C ALA A 752 23.54 33.15 0.80
N ILE A 753 24.87 33.24 0.97
CA ILE A 753 25.68 34.29 0.33
C ILE A 753 25.63 34.21 -1.19
N SER A 754 25.70 33.01 -1.78
CA SER A 754 25.71 32.85 -3.23
C SER A 754 24.37 33.23 -3.89
N ILE A 755 23.24 32.87 -3.27
CA ILE A 755 21.90 33.33 -3.71
C ILE A 755 21.72 34.84 -3.47
N GLY A 756 22.15 35.35 -2.30
CA GLY A 756 22.14 36.79 -2.01
C GLY A 756 22.99 37.61 -2.99
N THR A 757 24.06 37.03 -3.53
CA THR A 757 24.88 37.64 -4.59
C THR A 757 24.18 37.58 -5.95
N LEU A 758 23.48 36.49 -6.26
CA LEU A 758 22.73 36.34 -7.52
C LEU A 758 21.60 37.37 -7.65
N LEU A 759 20.95 37.74 -6.54
CA LEU A 759 19.95 38.82 -6.49
C LEU A 759 20.50 40.20 -6.93
N LEU A 760 21.80 40.44 -6.79
CA LEU A 760 22.45 41.71 -7.15
C LEU A 760 22.74 41.83 -8.66
N VAL A 761 22.65 40.75 -9.43
CA VAL A 761 22.88 40.76 -10.89
C VAL A 761 21.76 41.54 -11.59
N PRO A 762 22.02 42.62 -12.37
CA PRO A 762 20.96 43.51 -12.86
C PRO A 762 19.94 42.83 -13.79
N ASN A 763 20.40 42.07 -14.78
CA ASN A 763 19.59 41.18 -15.61
C ASN A 763 20.32 39.83 -15.74
N LEU A 764 19.57 38.73 -15.66
CA LEU A 764 20.08 37.37 -15.55
C LEU A 764 20.31 36.72 -16.94
N THR A 765 19.53 37.10 -17.96
CA THR A 765 19.73 36.65 -19.35
C THR A 765 20.96 37.31 -19.97
N ASP A 766 21.06 38.64 -19.89
CA ASP A 766 22.21 39.43 -20.40
C ASP A 766 23.57 39.02 -19.79
N GLN A 767 23.56 38.32 -18.65
CA GLN A 767 24.75 37.94 -17.88
C GLN A 767 24.76 36.45 -17.52
N ILE A 768 24.21 35.58 -18.38
CA ILE A 768 24.10 34.14 -18.10
C ILE A 768 25.43 33.47 -17.70
N ASP A 769 26.55 33.91 -18.29
CA ASP A 769 27.92 33.49 -17.91
C ASP A 769 28.26 33.74 -16.43
N LEU A 770 27.74 34.82 -15.84
CA LEU A 770 27.91 35.16 -14.43
C LEU A 770 26.94 34.36 -13.56
N VAL A 771 25.70 34.18 -14.03
CA VAL A 771 24.67 33.38 -13.36
C VAL A 771 25.11 31.93 -13.20
N ILE A 772 25.58 31.30 -14.28
CA ILE A 772 26.12 29.93 -14.27
C ILE A 772 27.29 29.81 -13.27
N LYS A 773 28.17 30.81 -13.18
CA LYS A 773 29.31 30.80 -12.24
C LYS A 773 28.88 30.97 -10.78
N LEU A 774 27.88 31.80 -10.50
CA LEU A 774 27.32 31.94 -9.15
C LEU A 774 26.56 30.68 -8.71
N ILE A 775 25.81 30.06 -9.62
CA ILE A 775 25.13 28.77 -9.38
C ILE A 775 26.15 27.64 -9.17
N PHE A 776 27.26 27.62 -9.91
CA PHE A 776 28.35 26.67 -9.67
C PHE A 776 28.93 26.83 -8.25
N VAL A 777 29.26 28.06 -7.83
CA VAL A 777 29.75 28.35 -6.47
C VAL A 777 28.73 27.97 -5.40
N HIS A 778 27.43 28.21 -5.64
CA HIS A 778 26.37 27.74 -4.76
C HIS A 778 26.39 26.21 -4.58
N ASN A 779 26.53 25.47 -5.70
CA ASN A 779 26.53 24.00 -5.68
C ASN A 779 27.80 23.39 -5.02
N ILE A 780 28.91 24.13 -4.93
CA ILE A 780 30.07 23.75 -4.08
C ILE A 780 29.64 23.69 -2.60
N PHE A 781 28.88 24.68 -2.13
CA PHE A 781 28.39 24.69 -0.75
C PHE A 781 27.25 23.68 -0.54
N ALA A 782 26.36 23.50 -1.50
CA ALA A 782 25.31 22.47 -1.43
C ALA A 782 25.90 21.05 -1.31
N SER A 783 26.93 20.72 -2.12
CA SER A 783 27.59 19.41 -2.04
C SER A 783 28.42 19.21 -0.76
N LEU A 784 28.84 20.30 -0.10
CA LEU A 784 29.47 20.26 1.22
C LEU A 784 28.45 20.04 2.35
N GLN A 785 27.27 20.67 2.29
CA GLN A 785 26.19 20.42 3.25
C GLN A 785 25.74 18.97 3.20
N ASP A 786 25.46 18.47 2.00
CA ASP A 786 25.03 17.10 1.72
C ASP A 786 25.98 16.08 2.36
N VAL A 787 27.29 16.10 2.05
CA VAL A 787 28.27 15.17 2.66
C VAL A 787 28.39 15.37 4.18
N SER A 788 28.18 16.58 4.69
CA SER A 788 28.16 16.84 6.14
C SER A 788 26.91 16.29 6.84
N THR A 789 25.77 16.23 6.13
CA THR A 789 24.51 15.67 6.61
C THR A 789 24.50 14.14 6.49
N ASP A 790 25.06 13.59 5.42
CA ASP A 790 25.24 12.14 5.25
C ASP A 790 26.18 11.58 6.33
N ALA A 791 27.29 12.27 6.60
CA ALA A 791 28.18 11.92 7.72
C ALA A 791 27.49 12.04 9.09
N LEU A 792 26.60 13.03 9.28
CA LEU A 792 25.78 13.16 10.49
C LEU A 792 24.72 12.04 10.61
N ALA A 793 24.15 11.59 9.50
CA ALA A 793 23.21 10.46 9.49
C ALA A 793 23.92 9.17 9.95
N VAL A 794 25.10 8.87 9.39
CA VAL A 794 25.94 7.72 9.78
C VAL A 794 26.43 7.81 11.23
N ASP A 795 26.67 9.02 11.76
CA ASP A 795 27.14 9.22 13.13
C ASP A 795 26.07 9.02 14.22
N VAL A 796 24.78 8.90 13.86
CA VAL A 796 23.65 9.04 14.80
C VAL A 796 22.48 8.06 14.55
N LEU A 797 22.25 7.58 13.32
CA LEU A 797 21.24 6.55 13.03
C LEU A 797 21.61 5.19 13.62
N ARG A 798 20.61 4.36 13.89
CA ARG A 798 20.75 2.93 14.22
C ARG A 798 20.60 2.10 12.95
N ASP A 799 21.16 0.89 12.94
CA ASP A 799 21.18 0.00 11.76
C ASP A 799 19.77 -0.31 11.20
N ASP A 800 18.77 -0.45 12.07
CA ASP A 800 17.36 -0.66 11.73
C ASP A 800 16.67 0.58 11.12
N GLU A 801 17.22 1.77 11.32
CA GLU A 801 16.66 3.03 10.85
C GLU A 801 17.21 3.45 9.48
N VAL A 802 18.36 2.89 9.05
CA VAL A 802 19.13 3.39 7.90
C VAL A 802 18.32 3.38 6.59
N SER A 803 17.58 2.31 6.30
CA SER A 803 16.76 2.20 5.08
C SER A 803 15.71 3.30 5.02
N LYS A 804 14.85 3.35 6.05
CA LYS A 804 13.70 4.26 6.15
C LYS A 804 14.14 5.72 6.23
N ALA A 805 15.23 6.00 6.95
CA ALA A 805 15.81 7.35 7.00
C ALA A 805 16.25 7.87 5.63
N ASN A 806 16.90 7.04 4.81
CA ASN A 806 17.32 7.46 3.48
C ASN A 806 16.12 7.70 2.55
N GLY A 807 15.07 6.88 2.63
CA GLY A 807 13.80 7.13 1.95
C GLY A 807 13.23 8.51 2.27
N TYR A 808 13.05 8.82 3.56
CA TYR A 808 12.52 10.12 4.01
C TYR A 808 13.43 11.31 3.70
N MET A 809 14.76 11.13 3.79
CA MET A 809 15.74 12.16 3.42
C MET A 809 15.63 12.49 1.92
N PHE A 810 15.70 11.50 1.03
CA PHE A 810 15.57 11.74 -0.41
C PHE A 810 14.19 12.28 -0.79
N ALA A 811 13.11 11.82 -0.17
CA ALA A 811 11.77 12.40 -0.33
C ALA A 811 11.75 13.88 0.09
N SER A 812 12.33 14.24 1.23
CA SER A 812 12.44 15.63 1.69
C SER A 812 13.21 16.53 0.70
N LYS A 813 14.23 15.99 0.03
CA LYS A 813 14.93 16.68 -1.07
C LYS A 813 14.04 16.87 -2.31
N ARG A 814 13.13 15.93 -2.62
CA ARG A 814 12.09 16.13 -3.65
C ARG A 814 11.07 17.19 -3.23
N GLY A 815 10.60 17.19 -1.98
CA GLY A 815 9.75 18.27 -1.44
C GLY A 815 10.39 19.65 -1.56
N GLY A 816 11.69 19.75 -1.26
CA GLY A 816 12.47 20.96 -1.51
C GLY A 816 12.47 21.36 -3.00
N MET A 817 12.71 20.40 -3.90
CA MET A 817 12.63 20.64 -5.35
C MET A 817 11.24 21.11 -5.82
N ILE A 818 10.15 20.62 -5.22
CA ILE A 818 8.78 21.06 -5.54
C ILE A 818 8.58 22.54 -5.19
N VAL A 819 9.03 22.95 -3.99
CA VAL A 819 8.93 24.36 -3.59
C VAL A 819 9.80 25.26 -4.48
N GLY A 820 11.03 24.81 -4.80
CA GLY A 820 11.94 25.57 -5.68
C GLY A 820 11.49 25.63 -7.15
N GLY A 821 10.87 24.57 -7.66
CA GLY A 821 10.51 24.36 -9.06
C GLY A 821 9.07 24.77 -9.40
N ALA A 822 8.08 24.10 -8.80
CA ALA A 822 6.66 24.41 -9.05
C ALA A 822 6.16 25.61 -8.25
N VAL A 823 6.32 25.64 -6.92
CA VAL A 823 5.66 26.67 -6.10
C VAL A 823 6.23 28.06 -6.42
N LEU A 824 7.55 28.21 -6.48
CA LEU A 824 8.16 29.47 -6.90
C LEU A 824 8.06 29.70 -8.42
N GLY A 825 8.09 28.65 -9.25
CA GLY A 825 8.09 28.76 -10.71
C GLY A 825 6.71 28.96 -11.37
N GLY A 826 5.61 28.59 -10.71
CA GLY A 826 4.25 28.88 -11.15
C GLY A 826 3.87 30.36 -11.00
N PHE A 827 4.58 31.11 -10.16
CA PHE A 827 4.44 32.56 -10.03
C PHE A 827 5.45 33.35 -10.88
N VAL A 828 6.18 32.72 -11.82
CA VAL A 828 7.32 33.37 -12.49
C VAL A 828 6.92 34.61 -13.30
N LYS A 829 5.72 34.68 -13.89
CA LYS A 829 5.24 35.92 -14.56
C LYS A 829 4.83 37.02 -13.57
N THR A 830 4.42 36.68 -12.34
CA THR A 830 3.87 37.64 -11.37
C THR A 830 4.92 38.24 -10.43
N ILE A 831 5.83 37.42 -9.88
CA ILE A 831 6.93 37.88 -9.01
C ILE A 831 8.26 38.05 -9.74
N GLY A 832 8.38 37.49 -10.95
CA GLY A 832 9.63 37.45 -11.71
C GLY A 832 10.65 36.48 -11.11
N ILE A 833 11.60 36.04 -11.93
CA ILE A 833 12.63 35.07 -11.51
C ILE A 833 13.57 35.59 -10.40
N LYS A 834 13.62 36.91 -10.18
CA LYS A 834 14.24 37.54 -9.01
C LYS A 834 13.38 37.49 -7.75
N GLY A 835 12.05 37.56 -7.88
CA GLY A 835 11.12 37.36 -6.78
C GLY A 835 11.31 35.98 -6.15
N MET A 836 11.40 34.95 -6.99
CA MET A 836 11.70 33.56 -6.58
C MET A 836 12.95 33.49 -5.69
N LEU A 837 14.09 34.01 -6.17
CA LEU A 837 15.36 34.04 -5.43
C LEU A 837 15.25 34.84 -4.12
N SER A 838 14.39 35.87 -4.07
CA SER A 838 14.19 36.71 -2.88
C SER A 838 13.34 36.04 -1.79
N ILE A 839 12.48 35.08 -2.15
CA ILE A 839 11.71 34.24 -1.22
C ILE A 839 12.56 33.04 -0.76
N GLN A 840 13.35 32.47 -1.66
CA GLN A 840 14.26 31.36 -1.38
C GLN A 840 15.32 31.69 -0.31
N LEU A 841 15.90 32.89 -0.35
CA LEU A 841 16.95 33.30 0.58
C LEU A 841 16.52 33.26 2.08
N PRO A 842 15.40 33.88 2.50
CA PRO A 842 14.94 33.78 3.89
C PRO A 842 14.52 32.37 4.30
N ILE A 843 14.02 31.52 3.40
CA ILE A 843 13.71 30.10 3.71
C ILE A 843 15.00 29.35 4.10
N LEU A 844 16.08 29.51 3.33
CA LEU A 844 17.38 28.89 3.66
C LEU A 844 17.97 29.41 4.97
N LEU A 845 17.81 30.71 5.26
CA LEU A 845 18.24 31.32 6.52
C LEU A 845 17.40 30.85 7.72
N LEU A 846 16.10 30.59 7.53
CA LEU A 846 15.23 29.99 8.55
C LEU A 846 15.65 28.54 8.85
N ILE A 847 15.94 27.74 7.83
CA ILE A 847 16.43 26.36 8.02
C ILE A 847 17.80 26.35 8.73
N MET A 848 18.64 27.36 8.52
CA MET A 848 19.91 27.52 9.24
C MET A 848 19.74 27.72 10.76
N VAL A 849 18.54 28.06 11.26
CA VAL A 849 18.26 28.16 12.69
C VAL A 849 18.30 26.79 13.37
N LEU A 850 17.85 25.73 12.71
CA LEU A 850 17.80 24.37 13.28
C LEU A 850 19.17 23.85 13.73
N PRO A 851 20.22 23.78 12.87
CA PRO A 851 21.54 23.33 13.29
C PRO A 851 22.25 24.26 14.28
N LEU A 852 21.77 25.49 14.52
CA LEU A 852 22.30 26.33 15.61
C LEU A 852 21.95 25.76 17.01
N PHE A 853 20.83 25.04 17.16
CA PHE A 853 20.33 24.52 18.45
C PHE A 853 20.37 22.97 18.56
N LEU A 854 21.07 22.32 17.65
CA LEU A 854 21.20 20.87 17.52
C LEU A 854 22.43 20.37 18.31
N HIS A 855 22.23 19.45 19.27
CA HIS A 855 23.33 18.68 19.89
C HIS A 855 23.46 17.32 19.18
N GLU A 856 24.66 17.01 18.67
CA GLU A 856 24.89 15.73 17.99
C GLU A 856 24.86 14.55 18.97
N LYS A 857 25.58 14.67 20.10
CA LYS A 857 25.79 13.61 21.11
C LYS A 857 25.78 14.23 22.53
N PRO A 858 25.49 13.47 23.60
CA PRO A 858 25.51 13.97 24.98
C PRO A 858 26.86 14.57 25.39
N GLY A 859 26.85 15.59 26.25
CA GLY A 859 28.05 16.30 26.70
C GLY A 859 28.65 17.30 25.68
N THR A 860 28.09 17.43 24.47
CA THR A 860 28.48 18.48 23.51
C THR A 860 28.00 19.87 23.95
N ARG A 861 28.58 20.93 23.40
CA ARG A 861 28.20 22.33 23.66
C ARG A 861 27.65 23.01 22.40
N LEU A 862 26.56 23.76 22.52
CA LEU A 862 26.08 24.59 21.39
C LEU A 862 27.05 25.72 21.06
N PHE A 863 27.64 26.38 22.07
CA PHE A 863 28.47 27.58 21.88
C PHE A 863 29.69 27.59 22.83
N PRO A 864 30.74 28.36 22.54
CA PRO A 864 31.90 28.52 23.44
C PRO A 864 31.56 28.96 24.87
N TRP A 865 30.40 29.59 25.07
CA TRP A 865 29.87 30.07 26.35
C TRP A 865 28.72 29.22 26.93
N SER A 866 28.31 28.12 26.28
CA SER A 866 27.27 27.23 26.83
C SER A 866 27.87 26.15 27.75
N ARG A 867 27.03 25.61 28.65
CA ARG A 867 27.35 24.38 29.39
C ARG A 867 27.30 23.15 28.44
N PRO A 868 27.89 22.01 28.84
CA PRO A 868 27.60 20.70 28.23
C PRO A 868 26.14 20.30 28.45
N SER A 869 25.57 19.50 27.55
CA SER A 869 24.27 18.84 27.77
C SER A 869 24.35 17.75 28.85
N GLY A 870 23.21 17.46 29.50
CA GLY A 870 23.06 16.36 30.47
C GLY A 870 23.53 16.62 31.90
N GLN A 871 23.67 17.88 32.34
CA GLN A 871 24.25 18.21 33.67
C GLN A 871 23.32 19.02 34.60
N GLU A 872 22.14 18.49 34.88
CA GLU A 872 21.23 18.96 35.93
C GLU A 872 20.80 17.78 36.83
N SER A 873 20.73 18.00 38.16
CA SER A 873 20.33 17.06 39.25
C SER A 873 21.39 16.44 40.21
N LEU A 874 22.68 16.79 40.13
CA LEU A 874 23.66 16.41 41.18
C LEU A 874 24.44 17.59 41.76
N ASP A 875 24.08 17.98 42.98
CA ASP A 875 24.81 18.97 43.78
C ASP A 875 26.07 18.37 44.45
N SER A 876 27.21 18.98 44.17
CA SER A 876 28.33 19.21 45.11
C SER A 876 29.02 18.08 45.90
N GLU A 877 28.86 16.77 45.62
CA GLU A 877 29.60 15.73 46.42
C GLU A 877 30.27 14.56 45.66
N SER A 878 30.75 14.77 44.42
CA SER A 878 31.54 13.75 43.69
C SER A 878 32.76 14.25 42.89
N MET A 879 33.20 15.50 43.11
CA MET A 879 34.20 16.19 42.28
C MET A 879 35.66 15.72 42.48
N ASN A 880 35.93 14.42 42.61
CA ASN A 880 37.29 13.89 42.80
C ASN A 880 37.53 12.40 42.41
N SER A 881 36.65 11.76 41.64
CA SER A 881 36.73 10.30 41.38
C SER A 881 36.71 9.84 39.91
N SER A 882 36.59 10.72 38.92
CA SER A 882 36.71 10.39 37.49
C SER A 882 38.06 10.81 36.91
N LYS A 883 39.11 10.08 37.28
CA LYS A 883 40.34 10.04 36.48
C LYS A 883 40.09 9.32 35.16
N GLU A 884 40.66 9.88 34.09
CA GLU A 884 41.34 9.15 33.01
C GLU A 884 40.84 7.71 32.76
N SER A 885 39.63 7.58 32.22
CA SER A 885 39.31 6.42 31.37
C SER A 885 40.03 6.61 30.03
N GLU A 886 41.33 6.30 30.02
CA GLU A 886 42.03 6.05 28.76
C GLU A 886 41.27 4.94 28.03
N PHE A 887 40.67 5.27 26.88
CA PHE A 887 40.29 4.23 25.93
C PHE A 887 41.58 3.52 25.53
N GLU A 888 41.64 2.21 25.76
CA GLU A 888 42.79 1.39 25.39
C GLU A 888 42.83 1.25 23.86
N VAL A 889 43.38 2.27 23.20
CA VAL A 889 43.53 2.30 21.75
C VAL A 889 44.54 1.23 21.36
N ASP A 890 44.06 0.09 20.86
CA ASP A 890 44.92 -0.95 20.30
C ASP A 890 45.95 -0.31 19.37
N GLU A 891 47.23 -0.53 19.62
CA GLU A 891 48.33 0.08 18.87
C GLU A 891 48.59 -0.62 17.52
N ARG A 892 48.01 -1.82 17.30
CA ARG A 892 48.23 -2.66 16.11
C ARG A 892 47.71 -2.03 14.83
N LEU A 893 48.34 -2.37 13.71
CA LEU A 893 47.88 -1.96 12.38
C LEU A 893 47.26 -3.18 11.68
N TYR A 894 46.04 -3.05 11.14
CA TYR A 894 45.26 -4.19 10.62
C TYR A 894 46.03 -5.07 9.60
N TRP A 895 46.92 -4.48 8.79
CA TRP A 895 47.79 -5.21 7.84
C TRP A 895 49.00 -5.94 8.46
N GLU A 896 49.05 -6.05 9.79
CA GLU A 896 50.00 -6.86 10.56
C GLU A 896 49.38 -8.19 11.04
N GLU A 897 48.06 -8.34 10.91
CA GLU A 897 47.33 -9.58 11.20
C GLU A 897 47.57 -10.64 10.10
N PRO A 898 47.74 -11.93 10.45
CA PRO A 898 48.02 -12.98 9.46
C PRO A 898 46.92 -13.17 8.42
N GLU A 899 45.67 -12.99 8.83
CA GLU A 899 44.47 -13.30 8.01
C GLU A 899 44.18 -12.21 6.97
N GLU A 900 44.70 -11.00 7.19
CA GLU A 900 44.65 -9.88 6.24
C GLU A 900 45.71 -9.99 5.12
N SER A 901 46.56 -11.04 5.14
CA SER A 901 47.58 -11.29 4.10
C SER A 901 47.00 -11.57 2.71
N ARG A 902 45.74 -12.04 2.62
CA ARG A 902 45.02 -12.23 1.35
C ARG A 902 44.80 -10.93 0.57
N TRP A 903 44.65 -9.80 1.26
CA TRP A 903 44.36 -8.49 0.64
C TRP A 903 45.64 -7.72 0.27
N TRP A 904 46.50 -8.33 -0.55
CA TRP A 904 47.82 -7.80 -0.93
C TRP A 904 47.78 -6.35 -1.47
N ALA A 905 46.71 -5.99 -2.19
CA ALA A 905 46.51 -4.65 -2.74
C ALA A 905 46.24 -3.62 -1.63
N ALA A 906 45.38 -3.96 -0.66
CA ALA A 906 45.10 -3.13 0.50
C ALA A 906 46.35 -2.95 1.37
N GLN A 907 47.08 -4.03 1.65
CA GLN A 907 48.35 -3.95 2.39
C GLN A 907 49.37 -3.03 1.71
N ALA A 908 49.47 -3.09 0.37
CA ALA A 908 50.37 -2.23 -0.39
C ALA A 908 49.97 -0.75 -0.33
N VAL A 909 48.66 -0.43 -0.28
CA VAL A 909 48.16 0.94 -0.10
C VAL A 909 48.39 1.44 1.33
N GLY A 910 47.97 0.69 2.35
CA GLY A 910 48.14 1.06 3.77
C GLY A 910 49.60 1.30 4.17
N ARG A 911 50.52 0.45 3.71
CA ARG A 911 51.97 0.67 3.89
C ARG A 911 52.51 1.84 3.07
N SER A 912 51.91 2.17 1.92
CA SER A 912 52.31 3.35 1.13
C SER A 912 51.86 4.68 1.75
N THR A 913 50.85 4.68 2.62
CA THR A 913 50.46 5.85 3.42
C THR A 913 51.16 5.87 4.80
N PHE A 914 51.39 4.72 5.43
CA PHE A 914 51.97 4.62 6.77
C PHE A 914 53.50 4.46 6.87
N ASP A 915 54.20 3.78 5.94
CA ASP A 915 55.66 3.60 6.04
C ASP A 915 56.38 4.96 5.91
N GLU A 916 57.46 5.19 6.67
CA GLU A 916 58.34 6.36 6.45
C GLU A 916 59.07 6.33 5.09
N ARG A 917 59.23 5.13 4.52
CA ARG A 917 59.96 4.91 3.27
C ARG A 917 59.16 4.03 2.32
N ILE A 918 58.73 4.62 1.22
CA ILE A 918 57.86 4.02 0.21
C ILE A 918 58.61 3.72 -1.09
N SER A 919 57.98 3.01 -2.03
CA SER A 919 58.58 2.77 -3.35
C SER A 919 58.61 4.06 -4.19
N LEU A 920 59.55 4.14 -5.13
CA LEU A 920 59.60 5.27 -6.07
C LEU A 920 58.33 5.36 -6.94
N ALA A 921 57.74 4.21 -7.27
CA ALA A 921 56.45 4.15 -7.96
C ALA A 921 55.31 4.75 -7.12
N ALA A 922 55.23 4.40 -5.83
CA ALA A 922 54.24 4.98 -4.92
C ALA A 922 54.40 6.51 -4.78
N LEU A 923 55.65 7.00 -4.65
CA LEU A 923 55.92 8.44 -4.62
C LEU A 923 55.47 9.13 -5.92
N LEU A 924 55.77 8.54 -7.09
CA LEU A 924 55.33 9.07 -8.38
C LEU A 924 53.81 9.08 -8.51
N THR A 925 53.11 8.04 -8.07
CA THR A 925 51.64 8.00 -8.05
C THR A 925 51.08 9.09 -7.13
N ILE A 926 51.56 9.20 -5.89
CA ILE A 926 51.10 10.21 -4.92
C ILE A 926 51.31 11.62 -5.50
N VAL A 927 52.52 11.96 -5.96
CA VAL A 927 52.82 13.28 -6.53
C VAL A 927 51.98 13.57 -7.78
N SER A 928 51.73 12.57 -8.63
CA SER A 928 50.89 12.73 -9.81
C SER A 928 49.42 12.99 -9.45
N LEU A 929 48.88 12.27 -8.47
CA LEU A 929 47.53 12.49 -7.95
C LEU A 929 47.42 13.85 -7.25
N THR A 930 48.40 14.25 -6.43
CA THR A 930 48.43 15.59 -5.81
C THR A 930 48.48 16.70 -6.85
N ILE A 931 49.26 16.55 -7.94
CA ILE A 931 49.29 17.53 -9.04
C ILE A 931 47.95 17.58 -9.78
N PHE A 932 47.32 16.42 -10.03
CA PHE A 932 45.99 16.36 -10.64
C PHE A 932 44.94 17.06 -9.77
N VAL A 933 44.84 16.68 -8.50
CA VAL A 933 43.86 17.21 -7.54
C VAL A 933 44.10 18.69 -7.27
N ALA A 934 45.33 19.15 -7.09
CA ALA A 934 45.61 20.58 -6.92
C ALA A 934 45.27 21.40 -8.18
N GLY A 935 45.55 20.87 -9.37
CA GLY A 935 45.16 21.50 -10.64
C GLY A 935 43.65 21.51 -10.88
N LEU A 936 42.94 20.47 -10.43
CA LEU A 936 41.49 20.33 -10.50
C LEU A 936 40.79 21.27 -9.50
N ILE A 937 41.25 21.31 -8.24
CA ILE A 937 40.79 22.26 -7.22
C ILE A 937 40.98 23.71 -7.69
N PHE A 938 42.11 24.02 -8.34
CA PHE A 938 42.31 25.33 -8.94
C PHE A 938 41.28 25.60 -10.06
N ALA A 939 41.03 24.64 -10.96
CA ALA A 939 40.06 24.80 -12.04
C ALA A 939 38.63 25.05 -11.52
N ILE A 940 38.23 24.31 -10.47
CA ILE A 940 36.97 24.46 -9.74
C ILE A 940 36.88 25.87 -9.16
N PHE A 941 37.87 26.31 -8.37
CA PHE A 941 37.84 27.67 -7.78
C PHE A 941 37.95 28.81 -8.81
N SER A 942 38.52 28.57 -9.99
CA SER A 942 38.49 29.53 -11.11
C SER A 942 37.19 29.51 -11.93
N VAL A 943 36.31 28.53 -11.68
CA VAL A 943 35.07 28.25 -12.42
C VAL A 943 35.30 28.16 -13.94
N ASP A 944 36.39 27.50 -14.32
CA ASP A 944 36.78 27.25 -15.72
C ASP A 944 37.65 25.99 -15.80
N LEU A 945 37.14 24.93 -16.44
CA LEU A 945 37.87 23.68 -16.68
C LEU A 945 38.83 23.76 -17.88
N THR A 946 38.83 24.84 -18.65
CA THR A 946 39.70 25.04 -19.81
C THR A 946 41.04 25.70 -19.45
N VAL A 947 41.17 26.24 -18.22
CA VAL A 947 42.34 26.98 -17.75
C VAL A 947 43.66 26.25 -18.09
N PRO A 948 44.63 26.89 -18.75
CA PRO A 948 45.88 26.27 -19.18
C PRO A 948 46.71 25.61 -18.07
N LEU A 949 46.49 25.96 -16.80
CA LEU A 949 47.11 25.31 -15.64
C LEU A 949 46.57 23.89 -15.42
N TYR A 950 45.25 23.69 -15.43
CA TYR A 950 44.65 22.36 -15.27
C TYR A 950 44.93 21.46 -16.48
N ALA A 951 44.87 22.01 -17.70
CA ALA A 951 45.27 21.29 -18.91
C ALA A 951 46.74 20.81 -18.87
N LYS A 952 47.64 21.55 -18.20
CA LYS A 952 49.02 21.11 -17.92
C LYS A 952 49.06 20.07 -16.79
N ALA A 953 48.38 20.32 -15.67
CA ALA A 953 48.34 19.42 -14.52
C ALA A 953 47.83 18.01 -14.92
N LYS A 954 46.74 17.94 -15.67
CA LYS A 954 46.19 16.68 -16.23
C LYS A 954 47.20 15.92 -17.08
N ARG A 955 47.98 16.60 -17.93
CA ARG A 955 49.05 15.98 -18.73
C ARG A 955 50.21 15.50 -17.87
N ILE A 956 50.67 16.32 -16.92
CA ILE A 956 51.76 15.98 -16.00
C ILE A 956 51.39 14.76 -15.16
N ALA A 957 50.18 14.74 -14.59
CA ALA A 957 49.68 13.62 -13.80
C ALA A 957 49.53 12.34 -14.64
N PHE A 958 48.99 12.42 -15.86
CA PHE A 958 48.89 11.27 -16.75
C PHE A 958 50.25 10.65 -17.06
N TYR A 959 51.24 11.47 -17.48
CA TYR A 959 52.58 10.97 -17.74
C TYR A 959 53.30 10.49 -16.47
N GLY A 960 53.02 11.10 -15.31
CA GLY A 960 53.55 10.68 -14.02
C GLY A 960 52.98 9.33 -13.53
N ILE A 961 51.69 9.06 -13.76
CA ILE A 961 51.07 7.75 -13.50
C ILE A 961 51.62 6.69 -14.46
N VAL A 962 51.76 7.00 -15.76
CA VAL A 962 52.40 6.10 -16.72
C VAL A 962 53.85 5.79 -16.31
N LEU A 963 54.61 6.80 -15.85
CA LEU A 963 55.96 6.62 -15.32
C LEU A 963 55.99 5.80 -14.02
N ALA A 964 54.99 5.96 -13.14
CA ALA A 964 54.84 5.16 -11.93
C ALA A 964 54.59 3.68 -12.26
N ILE A 965 53.70 3.39 -13.22
CA ILE A 965 53.43 2.02 -13.71
C ILE A 965 54.70 1.41 -14.31
N ILE A 966 55.41 2.14 -15.18
CA ILE A 966 56.68 1.69 -15.76
C ILE A 966 57.72 1.44 -14.66
N THR A 967 57.80 2.31 -13.65
CA THR A 967 58.71 2.15 -12.50
C THR A 967 58.34 0.94 -11.65
N ALA A 968 57.05 0.65 -11.44
CA ALA A 968 56.58 -0.53 -10.72
C ALA A 968 56.86 -1.83 -11.49
N LEU A 969 56.74 -1.82 -12.82
CA LEU A 969 57.11 -2.96 -13.68
C LEU A 969 58.62 -3.20 -13.68
N ILE A 970 59.43 -2.14 -13.77
CA ILE A 970 60.90 -2.23 -13.66
C ILE A 970 61.31 -2.71 -12.25
N ALA A 971 60.60 -2.30 -11.20
CA ALA A 971 60.85 -2.74 -9.82
C ALA A 971 60.63 -4.25 -9.60
N ARG A 972 59.90 -4.95 -10.49
CA ARG A 972 59.82 -6.42 -10.49
C ARG A 972 61.06 -7.11 -11.06
N ALA A 973 61.94 -6.39 -11.75
CA ALA A 973 63.15 -6.91 -12.39
C ALA A 973 64.46 -6.32 -11.83
N VAL A 974 64.42 -5.14 -11.21
CA VAL A 974 65.58 -4.42 -10.67
C VAL A 974 65.24 -3.78 -9.33
N SER A 975 66.11 -3.92 -8.32
CA SER A 975 65.90 -3.34 -7.00
C SER A 975 66.03 -1.81 -7.01
N ILE A 976 64.91 -1.09 -6.88
CA ILE A 976 64.87 0.37 -6.76
C ILE A 976 64.87 0.77 -5.28
N PRO A 977 65.71 1.72 -4.83
CA PRO A 977 65.75 2.13 -3.42
C PRO A 977 64.44 2.81 -2.97
N ARG A 978 64.05 2.60 -1.71
CA ARG A 978 62.89 3.27 -1.11
C ARG A 978 63.20 4.74 -0.79
N VAL A 979 62.22 5.61 -1.04
CA VAL A 979 62.27 7.07 -0.89
C VAL A 979 61.40 7.53 0.28
N ILE A 980 61.68 8.71 0.85
CA ILE A 980 60.93 9.24 2.00
C ILE A 980 59.47 9.52 1.61
N ASN A 981 58.53 9.13 2.47
CA ASN A 981 57.10 9.33 2.26
C ASN A 981 56.70 10.81 2.51
N PRO A 982 56.03 11.51 1.57
CA PRO A 982 55.56 12.88 1.81
C PRO A 982 54.61 12.97 3.02
N PHE A 983 53.79 11.95 3.26
CA PHE A 983 52.88 11.92 4.41
C PHE A 983 53.61 11.82 5.76
N SER A 984 54.85 11.31 5.81
CA SER A 984 55.66 11.29 7.04
C SER A 984 56.23 12.67 7.42
N ILE A 985 56.15 13.64 6.50
CA ILE A 985 56.62 15.01 6.69
C ILE A 985 55.43 15.96 6.90
N LEU A 986 54.30 15.68 6.25
CA LEU A 986 53.12 16.56 6.21
C LEU A 986 52.07 16.27 7.29
N LEU A 987 52.01 15.05 7.85
CA LEU A 987 50.97 14.64 8.81
C LEU A 987 51.57 14.12 10.13
N PRO A 988 51.01 14.50 11.30
CA PRO A 988 51.31 13.85 12.58
C PRO A 988 50.92 12.37 12.58
N GLN A 989 51.49 11.58 13.50
CA GLN A 989 51.27 10.13 13.56
C GLN A 989 49.79 9.72 13.61
N GLY A 990 48.95 10.39 14.42
CA GLY A 990 47.51 10.10 14.55
C GLY A 990 46.77 10.18 13.22
N PRO A 991 46.62 11.38 12.60
CA PRO A 991 45.96 11.53 11.30
C PRO A 991 46.55 10.66 10.18
N ARG A 992 47.86 10.38 10.23
CA ARG A 992 48.54 9.47 9.29
C ARG A 992 48.16 8.00 9.51
N ARG A 993 47.93 7.57 10.75
CA ARG A 993 47.41 6.23 11.09
C ARG A 993 45.98 6.08 10.57
N THR A 994 45.11 7.06 10.86
CA THR A 994 43.72 7.10 10.36
C THR A 994 43.67 7.03 8.84
N LEU A 995 44.39 7.93 8.14
CA LEU A 995 44.48 7.93 6.68
C LEU A 995 44.88 6.57 6.11
N ALA A 996 45.83 5.88 6.76
CA ALA A 996 46.30 4.58 6.30
C ALA A 996 45.32 3.43 6.58
N GLN A 997 44.65 3.42 7.74
CA GLN A 997 43.59 2.47 8.08
C GLN A 997 42.37 2.62 7.15
N THR A 998 41.89 3.85 6.94
CA THR A 998 40.80 4.13 5.99
C THR A 998 41.20 3.72 4.56
N SER A 999 42.42 4.05 4.12
CA SER A 999 42.89 3.68 2.78
C SER A 999 43.04 2.15 2.59
N PHE A 1000 43.45 1.43 3.64
CA PHE A 1000 43.50 -0.03 3.66
C PHE A 1000 42.09 -0.63 3.54
N ASN A 1001 41.18 -0.25 4.45
CA ASN A 1001 39.81 -0.78 4.48
C ASN A 1001 39.04 -0.47 3.19
N LEU A 1002 39.18 0.74 2.64
CA LEU A 1002 38.53 1.14 1.39
C LEU A 1002 39.08 0.36 0.18
N THR A 1003 40.39 0.08 0.15
CA THR A 1003 41.00 -0.75 -0.89
C THR A 1003 40.56 -2.22 -0.78
N LYS A 1004 40.32 -2.71 0.45
CA LYS A 1004 39.76 -4.06 0.71
C LYS A 1004 38.30 -4.15 0.22
N ALA A 1005 37.45 -3.18 0.56
CA ALA A 1005 36.06 -3.14 0.10
C ALA A 1005 35.92 -3.09 -1.43
N PHE A 1006 36.67 -2.23 -2.12
CA PHE A 1006 36.68 -2.17 -3.59
C PHE A 1006 37.44 -3.31 -4.28
N HIS A 1007 37.93 -4.32 -3.54
CA HIS A 1007 38.51 -5.53 -4.11
C HIS A 1007 37.48 -6.66 -4.33
N LEU A 1008 36.27 -6.53 -3.76
CA LEU A 1008 35.14 -7.42 -4.05
C LEU A 1008 34.66 -7.25 -5.49
N LYS A 1009 34.18 -8.34 -6.11
CA LYS A 1009 33.79 -8.36 -7.53
C LYS A 1009 32.64 -7.40 -7.77
N SER A 1010 31.57 -7.54 -6.99
CA SER A 1010 30.35 -6.76 -7.16
C SER A 1010 30.58 -5.30 -6.77
N SER A 1011 31.29 -5.02 -5.67
CA SER A 1011 31.64 -3.64 -5.27
C SER A 1011 32.51 -2.91 -6.30
N PHE A 1012 33.36 -3.62 -7.05
CA PHE A 1012 34.09 -3.06 -8.18
C PHE A 1012 33.19 -2.86 -9.43
N MET A 1013 32.32 -3.82 -9.76
CA MET A 1013 31.35 -3.68 -10.86
C MET A 1013 30.35 -2.54 -10.62
N LEU A 1014 29.95 -2.31 -9.37
CA LEU A 1014 29.04 -1.24 -8.97
C LEU A 1014 29.58 0.15 -9.31
N ILE A 1015 30.90 0.37 -9.28
CA ILE A 1015 31.52 1.63 -9.75
C ILE A 1015 31.13 1.93 -11.20
N PHE A 1016 31.10 0.90 -12.06
CA PHE A 1016 30.72 1.04 -13.48
C PHE A 1016 29.22 1.18 -13.66
N LEU A 1017 28.41 0.49 -12.85
CA LEU A 1017 26.96 0.72 -12.81
C LEU A 1017 26.66 2.19 -12.50
N CYS A 1018 27.20 2.73 -11.40
CA CYS A 1018 26.95 4.12 -11.00
C CYS A 1018 27.44 5.14 -12.05
N LEU A 1019 28.56 4.85 -12.71
CA LEU A 1019 29.13 5.69 -13.77
C LEU A 1019 28.37 5.65 -15.10
N LEU A 1020 27.46 4.69 -15.29
CA LEU A 1020 26.70 4.51 -16.53
C LEU A 1020 25.17 4.70 -16.35
N SER A 1021 24.66 4.58 -15.12
CA SER A 1021 23.21 4.53 -14.86
C SER A 1021 22.45 5.78 -15.28
N GLU A 1022 23.06 6.95 -15.14
CA GLU A 1022 22.43 8.25 -15.43
C GLU A 1022 22.73 8.73 -16.86
N LEU A 1023 23.29 7.87 -17.73
CA LEU A 1023 23.61 8.27 -19.09
C LEU A 1023 22.38 8.63 -19.93
N TYR A 1024 21.18 8.16 -19.56
CA TYR A 1024 19.93 8.53 -20.25
C TYR A 1024 19.54 10.00 -20.02
N LEU A 1025 20.03 10.68 -18.97
CA LEU A 1025 19.71 12.08 -18.64
C LEU A 1025 20.09 13.09 -19.75
N PHE A 1026 20.86 12.67 -20.77
CA PHE A 1026 21.12 13.52 -21.93
C PHE A 1026 19.83 13.93 -22.66
N ILE A 1027 18.73 13.18 -22.50
CA ILE A 1027 17.43 13.48 -23.10
C ILE A 1027 16.70 14.62 -22.39
N ASP A 1028 16.92 14.87 -21.10
CA ASP A 1028 16.05 15.78 -20.33
C ASP A 1028 16.08 17.25 -20.84
N PRO A 1029 17.21 17.83 -21.31
CA PRO A 1029 17.20 19.12 -22.00
C PRO A 1029 16.47 19.12 -23.35
N ILE A 1030 16.30 17.94 -23.97
CA ILE A 1030 15.51 17.75 -25.21
C ILE A 1030 14.02 17.64 -24.85
N VAL A 1031 13.68 17.00 -23.73
CA VAL A 1031 12.31 16.91 -23.19
C VAL A 1031 11.76 18.31 -22.89
N ILE A 1032 12.55 19.19 -22.27
CA ILE A 1032 12.17 20.60 -22.01
C ILE A 1032 11.81 21.32 -23.32
N ASP A 1033 12.64 21.21 -24.36
CA ASP A 1033 12.40 21.85 -25.67
C ASP A 1033 11.21 21.23 -26.42
N ILE A 1034 10.99 19.92 -26.30
CA ILE A 1034 9.79 19.26 -26.84
C ILE A 1034 8.53 19.90 -26.24
N PHE A 1035 8.46 20.05 -24.92
CA PHE A 1035 7.25 20.57 -24.28
C PHE A 1035 7.01 22.05 -24.56
N ILE A 1036 8.03 22.90 -24.35
CA ILE A 1036 7.87 24.36 -24.47
C ILE A 1036 7.85 24.76 -25.95
N ASN A 1037 8.87 24.38 -26.72
CA ASN A 1037 9.09 24.90 -28.07
C ASN A 1037 8.42 24.09 -29.20
N ARG A 1038 7.96 22.85 -28.95
CA ARG A 1038 7.27 22.02 -29.97
C ARG A 1038 5.81 21.71 -29.66
N ALA A 1039 5.49 21.35 -28.42
CA ALA A 1039 4.12 21.09 -27.98
C ALA A 1039 3.37 22.39 -27.64
N GLY A 1040 4.09 23.49 -27.39
CA GLY A 1040 3.50 24.81 -27.12
C GLY A 1040 2.95 24.96 -25.70
N TRP A 1041 3.49 24.21 -24.74
CA TRP A 1041 3.14 24.36 -23.32
C TRP A 1041 3.63 25.70 -22.78
N GLU A 1042 2.82 26.38 -21.97
CA GLU A 1042 3.29 27.58 -21.29
C GLU A 1042 4.34 27.23 -20.21
N GLN A 1043 5.26 28.18 -19.98
CA GLN A 1043 6.35 27.98 -19.00
C GLN A 1043 5.83 27.71 -17.58
N GLU A 1044 4.67 28.28 -17.22
CA GLU A 1044 4.05 28.09 -15.90
C GLU A 1044 3.41 26.69 -15.79
N ASP A 1045 2.69 26.22 -16.81
CA ASP A 1045 2.15 24.85 -16.85
C ASP A 1045 3.29 23.82 -16.76
N TYR A 1046 4.36 24.01 -17.52
CA TYR A 1046 5.55 23.16 -17.43
C TYR A 1046 6.18 23.15 -16.03
N ASN A 1047 6.28 24.33 -15.39
CA ASN A 1047 6.83 24.44 -14.04
C ASN A 1047 5.95 23.73 -12.99
N VAL A 1048 4.63 23.83 -13.08
CA VAL A 1048 3.70 23.20 -12.13
C VAL A 1048 3.59 21.68 -12.37
N ILE A 1049 3.49 21.24 -13.63
CA ILE A 1049 3.43 19.82 -13.99
C ILE A 1049 4.76 19.14 -13.66
N VAL A 1050 5.86 19.56 -14.29
CA VAL A 1050 7.15 18.86 -14.19
C VAL A 1050 7.90 19.20 -12.90
N GLY A 1051 7.78 20.44 -12.42
CA GLY A 1051 8.36 20.84 -11.14
C GLY A 1051 7.55 20.46 -9.91
N GLY A 1052 6.33 19.97 -10.09
CA GLY A 1052 5.40 19.67 -9.01
C GLY A 1052 4.95 18.22 -9.09
N ILE A 1053 3.91 17.95 -9.89
CA ILE A 1053 3.23 16.64 -9.92
C ILE A 1053 4.19 15.51 -10.35
N VAL A 1054 5.08 15.74 -11.31
CA VAL A 1054 6.06 14.72 -11.74
C VAL A 1054 7.10 14.45 -10.65
N ILE A 1055 7.52 15.47 -9.89
CA ILE A 1055 8.44 15.29 -8.76
C ILE A 1055 7.74 14.64 -7.55
N LEU A 1056 6.44 14.91 -7.36
CA LEU A 1056 5.60 14.21 -6.38
C LEU A 1056 5.44 12.72 -6.75
N ALA A 1057 5.18 12.41 -8.03
CA ALA A 1057 5.14 11.04 -8.53
C ALA A 1057 6.49 10.31 -8.36
N ILE A 1058 7.62 11.00 -8.62
CA ILE A 1058 8.96 10.48 -8.27
C ILE A 1058 9.06 10.23 -6.76
N MET A 1059 8.56 11.12 -5.90
CA MET A 1059 8.63 10.98 -4.44
C MET A 1059 7.82 9.77 -3.95
N ILE A 1060 6.60 9.58 -4.44
CA ILE A 1060 5.76 8.40 -4.17
C ILE A 1060 6.48 7.13 -4.66
N GLY A 1061 7.02 7.14 -5.88
CA GLY A 1061 7.82 6.04 -6.41
C GLY A 1061 9.08 5.72 -5.59
N GLN A 1062 9.73 6.72 -4.99
CA GLN A 1062 10.88 6.51 -4.11
C GLN A 1062 10.49 5.91 -2.76
N ILE A 1063 9.28 6.19 -2.24
CA ILE A 1063 8.76 5.55 -1.01
C ILE A 1063 8.34 4.10 -1.32
N ALA A 1064 7.50 3.91 -2.33
CA ALA A 1064 7.03 2.60 -2.77
C ALA A 1064 8.18 1.67 -3.19
N GLY A 1065 9.18 2.17 -3.90
CA GLY A 1065 10.38 1.40 -4.28
C GLY A 1065 11.25 0.99 -3.10
N GLY A 1066 11.21 1.72 -1.98
CA GLY A 1066 11.81 1.27 -0.72
C GLY A 1066 11.09 0.04 -0.18
N MET A 1067 9.76 0.14 -0.01
CA MET A 1067 8.90 -0.93 0.52
C MET A 1067 8.93 -2.19 -0.36
N LEU A 1068 8.82 -2.04 -1.69
CA LEU A 1068 8.95 -3.13 -2.65
C LEU A 1068 10.35 -3.74 -2.63
N GLY A 1069 11.40 -2.92 -2.43
CA GLY A 1069 12.77 -3.38 -2.30
C GLY A 1069 13.02 -4.22 -1.05
N GLU A 1070 12.29 -3.94 0.04
CA GLU A 1070 12.28 -4.75 1.27
C GLU A 1070 11.47 -6.05 1.07
N LYS A 1071 10.28 -6.01 0.45
CA LYS A 1071 9.42 -7.21 0.26
C LYS A 1071 9.90 -8.18 -0.84
N PHE A 1072 10.44 -7.69 -1.95
CA PHE A 1072 10.77 -8.50 -3.15
C PHE A 1072 12.26 -8.48 -3.54
N GLY A 1073 13.11 -7.85 -2.72
CA GLY A 1073 14.55 -7.78 -2.90
C GLY A 1073 15.00 -6.69 -3.88
N VAL A 1074 15.70 -5.67 -3.35
CA VAL A 1074 16.17 -4.46 -4.06
C VAL A 1074 16.79 -4.70 -5.45
N ARG A 1075 17.53 -5.80 -5.67
CA ARG A 1075 18.12 -6.13 -6.97
C ARG A 1075 17.07 -6.48 -8.02
N ARG A 1076 16.06 -7.27 -7.66
CA ARG A 1076 15.00 -7.73 -8.58
C ARG A 1076 14.13 -6.53 -8.98
N VAL A 1077 13.69 -5.73 -8.00
CA VAL A 1077 12.90 -4.50 -8.22
C VAL A 1077 13.69 -3.46 -9.03
N ALA A 1078 14.99 -3.27 -8.78
CA ALA A 1078 15.83 -2.37 -9.57
C ALA A 1078 15.91 -2.76 -11.06
N MET A 1079 16.05 -4.06 -11.38
CA MET A 1079 16.10 -4.52 -12.77
C MET A 1079 14.78 -4.30 -13.51
N ILE A 1080 13.65 -4.55 -12.84
CA ILE A 1080 12.30 -4.28 -13.38
C ILE A 1080 12.13 -2.77 -13.59
N GLY A 1081 12.39 -1.96 -12.57
CA GLY A 1081 12.24 -0.50 -12.62
C GLY A 1081 13.06 0.15 -13.74
N PHE A 1082 14.35 -0.21 -13.89
CA PHE A 1082 15.18 0.32 -14.99
C PHE A 1082 14.73 -0.19 -16.38
N THR A 1083 14.17 -1.39 -16.47
CA THR A 1083 13.57 -1.89 -17.73
C THR A 1083 12.31 -1.10 -18.10
N CYS A 1084 11.41 -0.90 -17.14
CA CYS A 1084 10.22 -0.06 -17.34
C CYS A 1084 10.60 1.40 -17.66
N LEU A 1085 11.64 1.96 -17.03
CA LEU A 1085 12.13 3.30 -17.33
C LEU A 1085 12.70 3.41 -18.75
N ALA A 1086 13.35 2.36 -19.26
CA ALA A 1086 13.80 2.29 -20.65
C ALA A 1086 12.60 2.28 -21.61
N VAL A 1087 11.55 1.50 -21.31
CA VAL A 1087 10.30 1.48 -22.08
C VAL A 1087 9.61 2.84 -22.06
N CYS A 1088 9.48 3.49 -20.91
CA CYS A 1088 8.95 4.86 -20.81
C CYS A 1088 9.75 5.85 -21.66
N ASN A 1089 11.09 5.85 -21.53
CA ASN A 1089 11.97 6.71 -22.33
C ASN A 1089 11.78 6.45 -23.85
N ALA A 1090 11.57 5.20 -24.27
CA ALA A 1090 11.29 4.87 -25.68
C ALA A 1090 9.89 5.32 -26.14
N MET A 1091 8.87 5.19 -25.28
CA MET A 1091 7.49 5.60 -25.59
C MET A 1091 7.37 7.09 -25.91
N LEU A 1092 8.19 7.98 -25.33
CA LEU A 1092 8.20 9.40 -25.71
C LEU A 1092 8.40 9.61 -27.22
N ALA A 1093 9.24 8.80 -27.88
CA ALA A 1093 9.47 8.86 -29.32
C ALA A 1093 8.35 8.20 -30.15
N VAL A 1094 7.63 7.23 -29.58
CA VAL A 1094 6.40 6.67 -30.17
C VAL A 1094 5.26 7.69 -30.11
N MET A 1095 5.20 8.48 -29.04
CA MET A 1095 4.19 9.49 -28.76
C MET A 1095 4.39 10.83 -29.48
N GLU A 1096 5.31 10.92 -30.46
CA GLU A 1096 5.52 12.12 -31.29
C GLU A 1096 4.22 12.69 -31.91
N PRO A 1097 3.25 11.89 -32.39
CA PRO A 1097 1.95 12.40 -32.87
C PRO A 1097 1.05 13.01 -31.77
N PHE A 1098 1.36 12.75 -30.49
CA PHE A 1098 0.56 13.14 -29.33
C PHE A 1098 1.25 14.20 -28.46
N TRP A 1099 2.45 14.69 -28.79
CA TRP A 1099 3.18 15.66 -27.96
C TRP A 1099 2.36 16.94 -27.67
N THR A 1100 1.51 17.38 -28.60
CA THR A 1100 0.62 18.55 -28.43
C THR A 1100 -0.63 18.27 -27.57
N ASN A 1101 -0.87 17.02 -27.12
CA ASN A 1101 -1.97 16.69 -26.22
C ASN A 1101 -1.48 16.75 -24.76
N THR A 1102 -1.74 17.88 -24.11
CA THR A 1102 -1.30 18.16 -22.73
C THR A 1102 -1.73 17.09 -21.74
N VAL A 1103 -2.95 16.54 -21.85
CA VAL A 1103 -3.48 15.52 -20.93
C VAL A 1103 -2.71 14.21 -21.07
N VAL A 1104 -2.61 13.68 -22.30
CA VAL A 1104 -1.91 12.42 -22.60
C VAL A 1104 -0.44 12.49 -22.21
N MET A 1105 0.22 13.62 -22.48
CA MET A 1105 1.63 13.79 -22.12
C MET A 1105 1.85 14.03 -20.62
N THR A 1106 0.90 14.65 -19.92
CA THR A 1106 0.95 14.79 -18.44
C THR A 1106 0.86 13.43 -17.77
N ALA A 1107 -0.08 12.57 -18.20
CA ALA A 1107 -0.20 11.20 -17.70
C ALA A 1107 1.08 10.39 -17.96
N TYR A 1108 1.65 10.47 -19.17
CA TYR A 1108 2.96 9.86 -19.49
C TYR A 1108 4.09 10.35 -18.55
N LEU A 1109 4.17 11.65 -18.29
CA LEU A 1109 5.20 12.22 -17.40
C LEU A 1109 5.05 11.75 -15.96
N ILE A 1110 3.81 11.62 -15.45
CA ILE A 1110 3.51 11.07 -14.11
C ILE A 1110 3.96 9.61 -14.01
N ILE A 1111 3.59 8.77 -15.01
CA ILE A 1111 3.98 7.35 -15.07
C ILE A 1111 5.50 7.20 -15.13
N ARG A 1112 6.18 7.96 -16.00
CA ARG A 1112 7.67 8.00 -16.04
C ARG A 1112 8.24 8.44 -14.69
N GLY A 1113 7.62 9.41 -14.03
CA GLY A 1113 8.03 9.91 -12.72
C GLY A 1113 8.03 8.81 -11.66
N LEU A 1114 6.91 8.11 -11.49
CA LEU A 1114 6.76 7.02 -10.52
C LEU A 1114 7.75 5.88 -10.81
N VAL A 1115 7.81 5.41 -12.07
CA VAL A 1115 8.73 4.35 -12.49
C VAL A 1115 10.20 4.73 -12.26
N ASN A 1116 10.58 5.98 -12.53
CA ASN A 1116 11.92 6.49 -12.24
C ASN A 1116 12.21 6.53 -10.73
N GLY A 1117 11.23 6.93 -9.92
CA GLY A 1117 11.34 6.92 -8.46
C GLY A 1117 11.65 5.54 -7.91
N VAL A 1118 10.88 4.53 -8.33
CA VAL A 1118 11.08 3.12 -7.95
C VAL A 1118 12.44 2.60 -8.42
N ALA A 1119 12.77 2.78 -9.70
CA ALA A 1119 14.03 2.31 -10.28
C ALA A 1119 15.25 2.87 -9.53
N TRP A 1120 15.26 4.18 -9.29
CA TRP A 1120 16.40 4.89 -8.72
C TRP A 1120 16.64 4.52 -7.26
N ILE A 1121 15.60 4.49 -6.41
CA ILE A 1121 15.78 4.20 -4.97
C ILE A 1121 16.30 2.78 -4.74
N CYS A 1122 15.85 1.78 -5.50
CA CYS A 1122 16.33 0.41 -5.35
C CYS A 1122 17.82 0.27 -5.72
N VAL A 1123 18.31 1.03 -6.71
CA VAL A 1123 19.74 1.07 -7.06
C VAL A 1123 20.57 1.80 -5.98
N ILE A 1124 20.05 2.85 -5.34
CA ILE A 1124 20.69 3.45 -4.16
C ILE A 1124 20.77 2.43 -3.01
N ALA A 1125 19.70 1.67 -2.76
CA ALA A 1125 19.68 0.63 -1.72
C ALA A 1125 20.67 -0.52 -2.01
N VAL A 1126 20.85 -0.94 -3.26
CA VAL A 1126 21.94 -1.85 -3.67
C VAL A 1126 23.31 -1.25 -3.32
N CYS A 1127 23.54 0.05 -3.57
CA CYS A 1127 24.78 0.71 -3.17
C CYS A 1127 25.01 0.73 -1.66
N MET A 1128 23.93 0.79 -0.86
CA MET A 1128 24.00 0.74 0.61
C MET A 1128 24.31 -0.67 1.13
N LYS A 1129 23.61 -1.71 0.66
CA LYS A 1129 23.90 -3.11 1.04
C LYS A 1129 25.34 -3.54 0.73
N MET A 1130 25.91 -3.01 -0.35
CA MET A 1130 27.28 -3.32 -0.81
C MET A 1130 28.36 -2.41 -0.20
N THR A 1131 28.03 -1.63 0.83
CA THR A 1131 28.91 -0.67 1.51
C THR A 1131 29.32 -1.21 2.88
N TRP A 1132 30.63 -1.40 3.10
CA TRP A 1132 31.14 -2.00 4.33
C TRP A 1132 31.14 -0.98 5.49
N SER A 1133 30.47 -1.31 6.60
CA SER A 1133 30.36 -0.49 7.81
C SER A 1133 31.68 0.19 8.23
N LYS A 1134 32.80 -0.55 8.27
CA LYS A 1134 34.12 -0.04 8.70
C LYS A 1134 34.72 1.07 7.80
N VAL A 1135 34.11 1.38 6.65
CA VAL A 1135 34.45 2.53 5.76
C VAL A 1135 33.22 3.19 5.11
N GLY A 1136 32.02 2.95 5.67
CA GLY A 1136 30.76 3.04 4.92
C GLY A 1136 30.54 4.37 4.21
N GLY A 1137 30.61 5.48 4.95
CA GLY A 1137 30.43 6.82 4.40
C GLY A 1137 31.42 7.18 3.27
N THR A 1138 32.65 6.67 3.29
CA THR A 1138 33.63 6.94 2.22
C THR A 1138 33.33 6.11 0.97
N GLN A 1139 32.96 4.84 1.13
CA GLN A 1139 32.63 3.95 0.01
C GLN A 1139 31.32 4.39 -0.68
N PHE A 1140 30.28 4.69 0.10
CA PHE A 1140 29.01 5.21 -0.41
C PHE A 1140 29.16 6.56 -1.12
N THR A 1141 29.91 7.51 -0.53
CA THR A 1141 30.20 8.81 -1.16
C THR A 1141 30.90 8.65 -2.51
N ALA A 1142 31.74 7.62 -2.69
CA ALA A 1142 32.37 7.33 -3.97
C ALA A 1142 31.35 6.82 -5.02
N TYR A 1143 30.42 5.92 -4.66
CA TYR A 1143 29.32 5.52 -5.55
C TYR A 1143 28.45 6.74 -5.94
N MET A 1144 28.06 7.56 -4.98
CA MET A 1144 27.29 8.80 -5.22
C MET A 1144 28.06 9.78 -6.12
N SER A 1145 29.38 9.88 -5.96
CA SER A 1145 30.22 10.71 -6.85
C SER A 1145 30.23 10.18 -8.30
N MET A 1146 30.07 8.87 -8.52
CA MET A 1146 30.00 8.28 -9.87
C MET A 1146 28.64 8.50 -10.54
N PHE A 1147 27.51 8.44 -9.82
CA PHE A 1147 26.20 8.82 -10.38
C PHE A 1147 26.22 10.28 -10.85
N ASN A 1148 26.74 11.19 -10.02
CA ASN A 1148 26.88 12.60 -10.39
C ASN A 1148 27.80 12.79 -11.61
N LEU A 1149 28.90 12.04 -11.73
CA LEU A 1149 29.76 12.05 -12.92
C LEU A 1149 29.03 11.53 -14.17
N SER A 1150 28.21 10.48 -14.02
CA SER A 1150 27.38 9.92 -15.10
C SER A 1150 26.41 10.97 -15.64
N GLY A 1151 25.69 11.67 -14.76
CA GLY A 1151 24.77 12.76 -15.15
C GLY A 1151 25.50 13.93 -15.82
N VAL A 1152 26.64 14.38 -15.27
CA VAL A 1152 27.48 15.42 -15.90
C VAL A 1152 27.91 14.98 -17.31
N MET A 1153 28.35 13.74 -17.49
CA MET A 1153 28.72 13.20 -18.80
C MET A 1153 27.51 13.21 -19.75
N ALA A 1154 26.34 12.73 -19.29
CA ALA A 1154 25.10 12.71 -20.05
C ALA A 1154 24.72 14.10 -20.58
N TYR A 1155 24.60 15.10 -19.70
CA TYR A 1155 24.23 16.46 -20.09
C TYR A 1155 25.24 17.11 -21.05
N THR A 1156 26.55 16.83 -20.92
CA THR A 1156 27.55 17.28 -21.93
C THR A 1156 27.46 16.55 -23.27
N PHE A 1157 26.76 15.41 -23.34
CA PHE A 1157 26.57 14.66 -24.58
C PHE A 1157 25.31 15.08 -25.35
N THR A 1158 24.31 15.72 -24.74
CA THR A 1158 23.03 16.13 -25.39
C THR A 1158 23.24 16.75 -26.78
N GLY A 1159 23.95 17.87 -26.86
CA GLY A 1159 24.21 18.55 -28.14
C GLY A 1159 25.06 17.72 -29.13
N ARG A 1160 25.88 16.80 -28.63
CA ARG A 1160 26.69 15.90 -29.47
C ARG A 1160 25.85 14.74 -30.03
N MET A 1161 24.88 14.21 -29.29
CA MET A 1161 23.98 13.17 -29.78
C MET A 1161 23.06 13.74 -30.86
N LEU A 1162 22.45 14.91 -30.63
CA LEU A 1162 21.69 15.65 -31.64
C LEU A 1162 22.50 15.84 -32.95
N GLN A 1163 23.78 16.27 -32.85
CA GLN A 1163 24.66 16.41 -34.02
C GLN A 1163 25.02 15.08 -34.71
N ILE A 1164 24.99 13.93 -34.02
CA ILE A 1164 25.27 12.60 -34.60
C ILE A 1164 24.07 12.06 -35.39
N PHE A 1165 22.86 12.38 -34.93
CA PHE A 1165 21.58 11.97 -35.49
C PHE A 1165 20.90 13.07 -36.33
N ASP A 1166 21.68 14.01 -36.88
CA ASP A 1166 21.21 15.04 -37.80
C ASP A 1166 20.05 15.91 -37.25
N ASN A 1167 20.04 16.12 -35.92
CA ASN A 1167 18.99 16.76 -35.10
C ASN A 1167 17.62 16.05 -35.04
N ASP A 1168 17.56 14.76 -35.38
CA ASP A 1168 16.40 13.90 -35.10
C ASP A 1168 16.27 13.65 -33.59
N TYR A 1169 15.16 14.11 -33.00
CA TYR A 1169 14.89 13.97 -31.56
C TYR A 1169 14.44 12.54 -31.23
N SER A 1170 13.59 11.94 -32.06
CA SER A 1170 13.00 10.62 -31.81
C SER A 1170 14.06 9.52 -31.88
N THR A 1171 14.97 9.54 -32.88
CA THR A 1171 16.18 8.67 -32.88
C THR A 1171 17.08 8.92 -31.66
N THR A 1172 17.24 10.19 -31.25
CA THR A 1172 18.07 10.57 -30.10
C THR A 1172 17.48 10.06 -28.78
N ILE A 1173 16.15 10.04 -28.64
CA ILE A 1173 15.40 9.51 -27.49
C ILE A 1173 15.53 7.97 -27.39
N TYR A 1174 15.40 7.24 -28.49
CA TYR A 1174 15.60 5.78 -28.49
C TYR A 1174 17.01 5.37 -28.05
N VAL A 1175 18.04 6.19 -28.34
CA VAL A 1175 19.38 5.98 -27.81
C VAL A 1175 19.42 6.19 -26.30
N GLY A 1176 18.70 7.17 -25.76
CA GLY A 1176 18.56 7.38 -24.30
C GLY A 1176 17.99 6.16 -23.60
N ALA A 1177 16.87 5.63 -24.11
CA ALA A 1177 16.26 4.39 -23.62
C ALA A 1177 17.23 3.19 -23.65
N ALA A 1178 18.00 3.03 -24.74
CA ALA A 1178 18.99 1.97 -24.84
C ALA A 1178 20.18 2.15 -23.87
N LEU A 1179 20.54 3.38 -23.48
CA LEU A 1179 21.53 3.61 -22.42
C LEU A 1179 20.96 3.26 -21.03
N THR A 1180 19.66 3.47 -20.77
CA THR A 1180 19.00 3.04 -19.51
C THR A 1180 19.18 1.53 -19.26
N MET A 1181 19.16 0.70 -20.32
CA MET A 1181 19.35 -0.75 -20.20
C MET A 1181 20.76 -1.18 -19.77
N PHE A 1182 21.78 -0.31 -19.81
CA PHE A 1182 23.09 -0.67 -19.26
C PHE A 1182 23.04 -0.87 -17.73
N THR A 1183 22.17 -0.17 -16.99
CA THR A 1183 21.98 -0.41 -15.55
C THR A 1183 21.53 -1.85 -15.30
N VAL A 1184 20.53 -2.31 -16.04
CA VAL A 1184 19.98 -3.68 -15.96
C VAL A 1184 21.07 -4.71 -16.25
N PHE A 1185 21.87 -4.50 -17.32
CA PHE A 1185 22.98 -5.39 -17.66
C PHE A 1185 24.02 -5.53 -16.53
N PHE A 1186 24.37 -4.45 -15.83
CA PHE A 1186 25.32 -4.55 -14.71
C PHE A 1186 24.69 -5.17 -13.44
N LEU A 1187 23.41 -4.93 -13.16
CA LEU A 1187 22.70 -5.52 -12.01
C LEU A 1187 22.67 -7.06 -12.05
N VAL A 1188 22.66 -7.68 -13.22
CA VAL A 1188 22.71 -9.14 -13.39
C VAL A 1188 23.99 -9.76 -12.80
N PHE A 1189 25.13 -9.04 -12.87
CA PHE A 1189 26.43 -9.56 -12.41
C PHE A 1189 26.81 -9.17 -10.98
N ILE A 1190 25.95 -8.39 -10.32
CA ILE A 1190 26.14 -7.84 -8.98
C ILE A 1190 25.39 -8.67 -7.95
N ASP A 1191 26.12 -9.18 -6.96
CA ASP A 1191 25.60 -9.78 -5.73
C ASP A 1191 25.54 -8.69 -4.64
N PRO A 1192 24.35 -8.30 -4.14
CA PRO A 1192 24.22 -7.28 -3.10
C PRO A 1192 24.81 -7.69 -1.75
N GLU A 1193 24.86 -8.99 -1.45
CA GLU A 1193 25.26 -9.54 -0.14
C GLU A 1193 26.74 -9.98 -0.11
N GLU A 1194 27.48 -9.90 -1.22
CA GLU A 1194 28.92 -10.20 -1.28
C GLU A 1194 29.70 -9.38 -0.23
N CYS A 1195 29.29 -8.14 0.04
CA CYS A 1195 29.91 -7.31 1.07
C CYS A 1195 29.67 -7.87 2.48
N ASN A 1196 28.43 -8.21 2.81
CA ASN A 1196 28.05 -8.71 4.13
C ASN A 1196 28.73 -10.07 4.40
N ARG A 1197 28.58 -11.01 3.46
CA ARG A 1197 29.10 -12.38 3.52
C ARG A 1197 30.63 -12.49 3.57
N VAL A 1198 31.37 -11.45 3.13
CA VAL A 1198 32.85 -11.48 3.05
C VAL A 1198 33.54 -10.53 4.03
N LEU A 1199 32.87 -9.48 4.53
CA LEU A 1199 33.50 -8.41 5.31
C LEU A 1199 32.81 -8.05 6.65
N GLU A 1200 31.56 -8.41 6.90
CA GLU A 1200 30.84 -8.01 8.14
C GLU A 1200 31.01 -8.99 9.31
N GLU A 1201 31.32 -10.27 9.04
CA GLU A 1201 31.51 -11.31 10.08
C GLU A 1201 30.29 -11.48 11.02
N LYS A 1202 29.07 -11.30 10.47
CA LYS A 1202 27.83 -11.79 11.10
C LYS A 1202 27.80 -13.30 11.06
N ASP A 1203 27.35 -13.93 12.16
CA ASP A 1203 27.50 -15.36 12.38
C ASP A 1203 26.76 -16.19 11.31
N ALA A 1204 27.34 -17.34 10.94
CA ALA A 1204 26.82 -18.22 9.90
C ALA A 1204 25.49 -18.92 10.27
N LEU A 1205 24.89 -18.57 11.41
CA LEU A 1205 23.55 -19.01 11.85
C LEU A 1205 22.45 -18.03 11.38
N ASP A 1206 22.70 -16.72 11.42
CA ASP A 1206 21.72 -15.71 10.98
C ASP A 1206 21.49 -15.76 9.45
N VAL A 1207 22.52 -16.18 8.70
CA VAL A 1207 22.43 -16.38 7.24
C VAL A 1207 21.52 -17.57 6.90
N ILE A 1208 21.58 -18.66 7.68
CA ILE A 1208 20.77 -19.87 7.43
C ILE A 1208 19.27 -19.59 7.63
N ILE A 1209 18.91 -18.71 8.57
CA ILE A 1209 17.51 -18.31 8.82
C ILE A 1209 16.93 -17.46 7.67
N LEU A 1210 17.78 -16.90 6.79
CA LEU A 1210 17.36 -16.14 5.61
C LEU A 1210 17.51 -16.91 4.29
N ASP A 1211 18.47 -17.83 4.17
CA ASP A 1211 18.61 -18.68 2.97
C ASP A 1211 17.44 -19.68 2.82
N ASP A 1212 16.85 -20.15 3.94
CA ASP A 1212 15.70 -21.07 3.96
C ASP A 1212 14.35 -20.39 3.57
N LEU A 1213 14.38 -19.07 3.32
CA LEU A 1213 13.24 -18.27 2.82
C LEU A 1213 13.56 -17.57 1.48
N GLY A 1214 14.13 -18.30 0.51
CA GLY A 1214 13.83 -18.02 -0.91
C GLY A 1214 14.89 -18.22 -1.99
N GLU A 1215 16.11 -18.71 -1.71
CA GLU A 1215 17.11 -19.01 -2.77
C GLU A 1215 17.82 -20.37 -2.62
N SER A 1216 17.08 -21.48 -2.65
CA SER A 1216 17.61 -22.79 -3.10
C SER A 1216 16.65 -23.51 -4.05
N GLY A 1217 17.18 -24.16 -5.11
CA GLY A 1217 16.34 -24.95 -6.03
C GLY A 1217 16.85 -25.15 -7.47
N TRP A 1218 17.65 -24.24 -8.04
CA TRP A 1218 18.03 -24.31 -9.47
C TRP A 1218 19.51 -24.03 -9.76
N LEU A 1219 20.37 -25.05 -9.62
CA LEU A 1219 21.44 -25.37 -10.58
C LEU A 1219 22.12 -26.72 -10.25
N GLU A 1220 22.06 -27.64 -11.23
CA GLU A 1220 22.85 -28.88 -11.44
C GLU A 1220 22.12 -30.25 -11.31
N GLU A 1221 21.47 -30.67 -12.41
CA GLU A 1221 21.70 -32.03 -12.93
C GLU A 1221 22.38 -31.92 -14.31
N GLY A 1222 23.42 -32.72 -14.57
CA GLY A 1222 24.27 -32.54 -15.77
C GLY A 1222 25.24 -33.66 -16.14
N GLY A 1223 25.45 -34.66 -15.27
CA GLY A 1223 26.08 -35.95 -15.60
C GLY A 1223 27.62 -36.03 -15.61
N GLY A 1224 28.16 -37.10 -15.01
CA GLY A 1224 29.57 -37.48 -15.08
C GLY A 1224 29.92 -38.67 -14.18
N GLU A 1225 30.32 -39.80 -14.77
CA GLU A 1225 30.65 -41.03 -14.01
C GLU A 1225 32.05 -41.02 -13.37
N SER A 1226 32.15 -41.58 -12.16
CA SER A 1226 33.40 -42.10 -11.52
C SER A 1226 34.45 -41.02 -11.11
N VAL A 1227 35.38 -41.24 -10.18
CA VAL A 1227 36.04 -42.46 -9.67
C VAL A 1227 36.15 -42.44 -8.13
N ALA A 1228 36.25 -43.62 -7.51
CA ALA A 1228 36.32 -43.79 -6.06
C ALA A 1228 37.74 -43.66 -5.44
N ALA A 1229 37.74 -43.35 -4.14
CA ALA A 1229 38.76 -43.66 -3.12
C ALA A 1229 40.16 -43.00 -3.18
N SER A 1230 40.44 -42.16 -2.17
CA SER A 1230 41.52 -42.41 -1.20
C SER A 1230 41.32 -41.63 0.11
#